data_AF-A0A814SH13-F1
#
_entry.id   AF-A0A814SH13-F1
#
_cell.length_a   1.000
_cell.length_b   1.000
_cell.length_c   1.000
_cell.angle_alpha   90.00
_cell.angle_beta   90.00
_cell.angle_gamma   90.00
#
_symmetry.space_group_name_H-M   'P 1'
#
loop_
_entity.id
_entity.type
_entity.pdbx_description
1 polymer ?
#
loop_
_entity_poly.entity_id
_entity_poly.type
_entity_poly.pdbx_seq_one_letter_code
_entity_poly.pdbx_strand_id
1 'polypeptide(L)'
;MDQSYSKSLENSSIILNDVILKDTVDSIRLTKRPYRNSAPTIDWNRDETLDSFIDIDALDAEFERLSTHFKSQLVELRKHPNNQSLHHTLTTTKDALMRIRTWSSLLNTADGLNIVKKNMVKQREQELIQRKYEIDEILKITKAQSTIDLCFLMDCTGSMRKYLDATKNQIRQLTEAIVHLFSTKPYLAFVGYRDINENMEKLDFTNDENIFQEYLNNIQAMGGNDTCEDVFSGLEAISQLSWSNPNRILIHICDAPCHGQEYHEFQGTDNDNYLKGDPKNRDLLKLMFNIKELGITYCKIQLNETTKKMFEKFAFIFGSISEIHVDDPECLIKRIIERTSAIIQSNIKSTLSSYHNTNKRIKSYTIFNKEPDWNLLETYSVNITEIIPPNDIEDLFRPLCVNKTDGEIKIALNPFAKGSLRFAFYGQFLNDDSYFIDVVFKELANADSKANTFIVYQEHLEIQAIAQFLAEQFNIEQQRIFRNFLPIIYADAHLVQQKLNPTKIYQVERRMHQEWHKWNNNSGGVSLNEYSTILQAFSHWTYHITSGRLMVVDLQGVKVDCAYLLTDPALHCEDLLRFQKTRTNLGIKGMHQFFRTHICSDVCSKLNLPASLIASNDNLVNRFDESLVCNATSEINENLDIKTTEEKDFETIDKDQLDTIENFELC
;
A
#
# COMPACT_ATOMS: atom_id res chain seq x y z
N MET A 1 -48.79 -32.67 11.80
CA MET A 1 -49.39 -34.01 11.80
C MET A 1 -49.00 -34.67 13.11
N ASP A 2 -50.04 -35.04 13.85
CA ASP A 2 -50.18 -35.91 15.02
C ASP A 2 -49.35 -35.74 16.30
N GLN A 3 -50.13 -35.49 17.36
CA GLN A 3 -49.92 -35.93 18.73
C GLN A 3 -49.99 -37.47 18.80
N SER A 4 -48.95 -38.11 19.32
CA SER A 4 -49.11 -39.22 20.27
C SER A 4 -47.76 -39.58 20.90
N TYR A 5 -47.83 -40.10 22.13
CA TYR A 5 -46.75 -40.62 22.97
C TYR A 5 -46.08 -39.64 23.95
N SER A 6 -46.75 -39.51 25.10
CA SER A 6 -46.08 -39.34 26.38
C SER A 6 -45.97 -40.71 27.09
N LYS A 7 -44.88 -40.88 27.84
CA LYS A 7 -44.55 -41.93 28.83
C LYS A 7 -43.97 -43.27 28.32
N SER A 8 -42.64 -43.29 28.22
CA SER A 8 -41.83 -44.21 29.03
C SER A 8 -40.65 -43.43 29.62
N LEU A 9 -40.53 -43.50 30.94
CA LEU A 9 -39.59 -42.77 31.77
C LEU A 9 -38.22 -43.45 31.82
N GLU A 10 -37.21 -42.61 32.03
CA GLU A 10 -36.11 -42.82 33.00
C GLU A 10 -35.19 -44.01 32.75
N ASN A 11 -34.23 -43.81 31.84
CA ASN A 11 -32.83 -44.23 32.02
C ASN A 11 -31.89 -43.73 30.90
N SER A 12 -32.39 -42.89 29.98
CA SER A 12 -31.61 -42.32 28.88
C SER A 12 -31.17 -40.86 29.10
N SER A 13 -31.55 -40.21 30.20
CA SER A 13 -31.39 -38.77 30.41
C SER A 13 -29.95 -38.29 30.59
N ILE A 14 -29.01 -39.16 30.99
CA ILE A 14 -27.59 -38.81 31.08
C ILE A 14 -26.90 -38.97 29.72
N ILE A 15 -27.30 -39.97 28.93
CA ILE A 15 -26.68 -40.24 27.61
C ILE A 15 -27.26 -39.33 26.53
N LEU A 16 -28.55 -38.96 26.59
CA LEU A 16 -29.15 -38.03 25.63
C LEU A 16 -28.59 -36.61 25.77
N ASN A 17 -28.31 -36.15 26.99
CA ASN A 17 -27.70 -34.84 27.21
C ASN A 17 -26.27 -34.80 26.69
N ASP A 18 -25.46 -35.85 26.90
CA ASP A 18 -24.11 -35.93 26.35
C ASP A 18 -24.09 -36.06 24.81
N VAL A 19 -25.04 -36.78 24.22
CA VAL A 19 -25.17 -36.87 22.75
C VAL A 19 -25.63 -35.55 22.16
N ILE A 20 -26.62 -34.88 22.75
CA ILE A 20 -27.08 -33.55 22.32
C ILE A 20 -25.97 -32.51 22.51
N LEU A 21 -25.24 -32.53 23.63
CA LEU A 21 -24.09 -31.65 23.86
C LEU A 21 -22.96 -31.93 22.86
N LYS A 22 -22.67 -33.19 22.56
CA LYS A 22 -21.61 -33.58 21.61
C LYS A 22 -21.99 -33.25 20.17
N ASP A 23 -23.23 -33.51 19.76
CA ASP A 23 -23.78 -33.11 18.45
C ASP A 23 -23.85 -31.58 18.32
N THR A 24 -24.16 -30.87 19.40
CA THR A 24 -24.17 -29.40 19.41
C THR A 24 -22.75 -28.83 19.37
N VAL A 25 -21.80 -29.41 20.13
CA VAL A 25 -20.37 -29.05 20.10
C VAL A 25 -19.74 -29.39 18.75
N ASP A 26 -20.13 -30.50 18.12
CA ASP A 26 -19.68 -30.87 16.78
C ASP A 26 -20.35 -29.99 15.70
N SER A 27 -21.59 -29.53 15.91
CA SER A 27 -22.22 -28.49 15.08
C SER A 27 -21.49 -27.14 15.19
N ILE A 28 -21.00 -26.79 16.39
CA ILE A 28 -20.16 -25.61 16.64
C ILE A 28 -18.80 -25.77 15.95
N ARG A 29 -18.20 -26.97 15.94
CA ARG A 29 -16.95 -27.26 15.18
C ARG A 29 -17.13 -27.22 13.66
N LEU A 30 -18.32 -27.57 13.15
CA LEU A 30 -18.67 -27.56 11.73
C LEU A 30 -19.01 -26.17 11.15
N THR A 31 -19.07 -25.12 11.98
CA THR A 31 -19.33 -23.71 11.57
C THR A 31 -18.28 -23.08 10.62
N LYS A 32 -17.32 -23.85 10.11
CA LYS A 32 -16.14 -23.33 9.40
C LYS A 32 -16.36 -22.53 8.11
N ARG A 33 -17.55 -22.43 7.47
CA ARG A 33 -17.54 -22.04 6.03
C ARG A 33 -18.58 -21.08 5.40
N PRO A 34 -19.72 -20.65 6.00
CA PRO A 34 -20.40 -19.50 5.39
C PRO A 34 -21.02 -18.40 6.29
N TYR A 35 -21.28 -18.61 7.58
CA TYR A 35 -21.97 -17.61 8.43
C TYR A 35 -21.32 -17.46 9.80
N ARG A 36 -20.12 -16.89 9.84
CA ARG A 36 -19.45 -16.46 11.08
C ARG A 36 -20.10 -15.23 11.72
N ASN A 37 -20.91 -14.47 10.96
CA ASN A 37 -21.38 -13.13 11.33
C ASN A 37 -22.66 -13.11 12.18
N SER A 38 -23.29 -14.26 12.42
CA SER A 38 -24.49 -14.39 13.26
C SER A 38 -24.23 -15.09 14.60
N ALA A 39 -22.96 -15.39 14.90
CA ALA A 39 -22.52 -15.75 16.24
C ALA A 39 -22.32 -14.45 17.05
N PRO A 40 -22.56 -14.45 18.36
CA PRO A 40 -22.33 -13.26 19.17
C PRO A 40 -20.88 -12.81 19.04
N THR A 41 -20.67 -11.52 18.81
CA THR A 41 -19.36 -10.89 18.76
C THR A 41 -18.94 -10.51 20.17
N ILE A 42 -17.78 -11.01 20.63
CA ILE A 42 -17.22 -10.63 21.94
C ILE A 42 -16.42 -9.33 21.77
N ASP A 43 -16.73 -8.34 22.61
CA ASP A 43 -15.84 -7.20 22.89
C ASP A 43 -14.78 -7.67 23.90
N TRP A 44 -13.53 -7.76 23.46
CA TRP A 44 -12.42 -8.32 24.24
C TRP A 44 -11.68 -7.27 25.09
N ASN A 45 -12.06 -5.99 25.00
CA ASN A 45 -11.32 -4.89 25.62
C ASN A 45 -11.92 -4.40 26.96
N ARG A 46 -13.03 -4.98 27.44
CA ARG A 46 -13.58 -4.68 28.76
C ARG A 46 -12.99 -5.62 29.83
N ASP A 47 -12.07 -5.09 30.62
CA ASP A 47 -11.80 -5.63 31.96
C ASP A 47 -13.01 -5.30 32.83
N GLU A 48 -13.94 -6.24 33.02
CA GLU A 48 -14.85 -6.37 34.18
C GLU A 48 -15.92 -7.46 33.94
N THR A 49 -15.87 -8.54 34.75
CA THR A 49 -16.87 -9.62 34.93
C THR A 49 -17.63 -10.16 33.71
N LEU A 50 -17.20 -11.34 33.23
CA LEU A 50 -17.59 -12.11 32.03
C LEU A 50 -19.09 -12.40 31.73
N ASP A 51 -20.03 -11.80 32.45
CA ASP A 51 -21.49 -12.03 32.32
C ASP A 51 -22.21 -11.00 31.43
N SER A 52 -21.57 -9.87 31.09
CA SER A 52 -22.09 -8.83 30.18
C SER A 52 -21.66 -8.97 28.70
N PHE A 53 -21.07 -10.11 28.30
CA PHE A 53 -20.20 -10.24 27.11
C PHE A 53 -20.86 -10.81 25.85
N ILE A 54 -22.06 -11.37 25.98
CA ILE A 54 -22.87 -11.83 24.85
C ILE A 54 -24.07 -10.90 24.84
N ASP A 55 -24.15 -10.05 23.82
CA ASP A 55 -25.30 -9.20 23.60
C ASP A 55 -26.47 -10.09 23.14
N ILE A 56 -27.19 -10.64 24.12
CA ILE A 56 -28.37 -11.48 23.90
C ILE A 56 -29.43 -10.69 23.15
N ASP A 57 -29.56 -9.39 23.45
CA ASP A 57 -30.49 -8.50 22.76
C ASP A 57 -30.13 -8.33 21.28
N ALA A 58 -28.84 -8.22 20.94
CA ALA A 58 -28.38 -8.23 19.55
C ALA A 58 -28.58 -9.59 18.86
N LEU A 59 -28.42 -10.70 19.60
CA LEU A 59 -28.66 -12.04 19.07
C LEU A 59 -30.14 -12.25 18.74
N ASP A 60 -31.02 -11.77 19.62
CA ASP A 60 -32.47 -11.80 19.46
C ASP A 60 -32.92 -10.82 18.35
N ALA A 61 -32.31 -9.64 18.25
CA ALA A 61 -32.54 -8.71 17.15
C ALA A 61 -32.12 -9.30 15.79
N GLU A 62 -30.98 -9.99 15.71
CA GLU A 62 -30.55 -10.69 14.50
C GLU A 62 -31.44 -11.88 14.16
N PHE A 63 -31.94 -12.61 15.17
CA PHE A 63 -32.95 -13.65 14.98
C PHE A 63 -34.24 -13.10 14.37
N GLU A 64 -34.73 -11.97 14.87
CA GLU A 64 -35.93 -11.31 14.36
C GLU A 64 -35.71 -10.75 12.95
N ARG A 65 -34.54 -10.15 12.69
CA ARG A 65 -34.14 -9.67 11.35
C ARG A 65 -34.09 -10.81 10.34
N LEU A 66 -33.40 -11.90 10.66
CA LEU A 66 -33.31 -13.08 9.80
C LEU A 66 -34.66 -13.77 9.62
N SER A 67 -35.50 -13.79 10.66
CA SER A 67 -36.86 -14.33 10.58
C SER A 67 -37.73 -13.52 9.63
N THR A 68 -37.61 -12.19 9.66
CA THR A 68 -38.30 -11.28 8.75
C THR A 68 -37.80 -11.43 7.31
N HIS A 69 -36.48 -11.51 7.14
CA HIS A 69 -35.86 -11.75 5.83
C HIS A 69 -36.29 -13.10 5.24
N PHE A 70 -36.26 -14.17 6.04
CA PHE A 70 -36.70 -15.50 5.65
C PHE A 70 -38.17 -15.52 5.19
N LYS A 71 -39.05 -14.82 5.91
CA LYS A 71 -40.46 -14.64 5.53
C LYS A 71 -40.59 -13.92 4.19
N SER A 72 -39.82 -12.87 3.95
CA SER A 72 -39.82 -12.13 2.69
C SER A 72 -39.33 -13.00 1.51
N GLN A 73 -38.22 -13.72 1.68
CA GLN A 73 -37.70 -14.65 0.68
C GLN A 73 -38.70 -15.76 0.34
N LEU A 74 -39.46 -16.25 1.33
CA LEU A 74 -40.54 -17.24 1.11
C LEU A 74 -41.68 -16.67 0.25
N VAL A 75 -42.05 -15.41 0.45
CA VAL A 75 -43.08 -14.73 -0.36
C VAL A 75 -42.59 -14.59 -1.80
N GLU A 76 -41.33 -14.23 -2.00
CA GLU A 76 -40.73 -14.07 -3.32
C GLU A 76 -40.55 -15.41 -4.06
N LEU A 77 -40.18 -16.47 -3.34
CA LEU A 77 -40.06 -17.82 -3.88
C LEU A 77 -41.41 -18.37 -4.35
N ARG A 78 -42.50 -18.02 -3.68
CA ARG A 78 -43.86 -18.36 -4.13
C ARG A 78 -44.22 -17.68 -5.45
N LYS A 79 -43.70 -16.47 -5.72
CA LYS A 79 -43.89 -15.77 -7.00
C LYS A 79 -43.00 -16.35 -8.10
N HIS A 80 -41.81 -16.87 -7.75
CA HIS A 80 -40.84 -17.43 -8.68
C HIS A 80 -40.32 -18.82 -8.23
N PRO A 81 -41.12 -19.89 -8.37
CA PRO A 81 -40.85 -21.21 -7.76
C PRO A 81 -39.56 -21.89 -8.24
N ASN A 82 -39.12 -21.56 -9.46
CA ASN A 82 -37.96 -22.18 -10.11
C ASN A 82 -36.65 -21.41 -9.89
N ASN A 83 -36.65 -20.35 -9.07
CA ASN A 83 -35.44 -19.55 -8.82
C ASN A 83 -34.47 -20.29 -7.88
N GLN A 84 -33.50 -20.99 -8.47
CA GLN A 84 -32.50 -21.79 -7.74
C GLN A 84 -31.63 -20.95 -6.78
N SER A 85 -31.33 -19.69 -7.13
CA SER A 85 -30.56 -18.78 -6.27
C SER A 85 -31.34 -18.47 -4.98
N LEU A 86 -32.65 -18.23 -5.12
CA LEU A 86 -33.52 -17.94 -3.99
C LEU A 86 -33.69 -19.17 -3.09
N HIS A 87 -33.83 -20.38 -3.64
CA HIS A 87 -33.82 -21.64 -2.87
C HIS A 87 -32.55 -21.84 -2.04
N HIS A 88 -31.38 -21.58 -2.64
CA HIS A 88 -30.10 -21.69 -1.94
C HIS A 88 -30.00 -20.69 -0.79
N THR A 89 -30.39 -19.44 -1.04
CA THR A 89 -30.35 -18.38 -0.02
C THR A 89 -31.31 -18.70 1.12
N LEU A 90 -32.51 -19.20 0.82
CA LEU A 90 -33.53 -19.57 1.80
C LEU A 90 -33.07 -20.72 2.71
N THR A 91 -32.45 -21.75 2.13
CA THR A 91 -31.85 -22.86 2.90
C THR A 91 -30.78 -22.34 3.86
N THR A 92 -29.95 -21.43 3.38
CA THR A 92 -28.87 -20.83 4.16
C THR A 92 -29.38 -19.96 5.31
N THR A 93 -30.42 -19.13 5.06
CA THR A 93 -31.10 -18.34 6.10
C THR A 93 -31.75 -19.23 7.15
N LYS A 94 -32.39 -20.34 6.73
CA LYS A 94 -32.99 -21.33 7.65
C LYS A 94 -31.94 -21.95 8.58
N ASP A 95 -30.79 -22.34 8.03
CA ASP A 95 -29.69 -22.91 8.81
C ASP A 95 -29.09 -21.90 9.79
N ALA A 96 -29.08 -20.61 9.45
CA ALA A 96 -28.69 -19.53 10.37
C ALA A 96 -29.68 -19.38 11.53
N LEU A 97 -30.99 -19.37 11.24
CA LEU A 97 -32.05 -19.30 12.26
C LEU A 97 -32.00 -20.50 13.22
N MET A 98 -31.80 -21.71 12.70
CA MET A 98 -31.65 -22.90 13.56
C MET A 98 -30.44 -22.77 14.47
N ARG A 99 -29.31 -22.27 13.97
CA ARG A 99 -28.11 -22.03 14.78
C ARG A 99 -28.36 -21.04 15.91
N ILE A 100 -28.91 -19.86 15.62
CA ILE A 100 -29.19 -18.85 16.65
C ILE A 100 -30.11 -19.42 17.74
N ARG A 101 -31.12 -20.21 17.35
CA ARG A 101 -32.01 -20.89 18.29
C ARG A 101 -31.28 -21.92 19.16
N THR A 102 -30.35 -22.67 18.59
CA THR A 102 -29.47 -23.60 19.33
C THR A 102 -28.57 -22.85 20.31
N TRP A 103 -28.01 -21.71 19.90
CA TRP A 103 -27.20 -20.83 20.75
C TRP A 103 -28.00 -20.27 21.92
N SER A 104 -29.18 -19.71 21.67
CA SER A 104 -30.10 -19.21 22.70
C SER A 104 -30.45 -20.32 23.72
N SER A 105 -30.72 -21.54 23.24
CA SER A 105 -30.99 -22.69 24.12
C SER A 105 -29.79 -23.11 24.98
N LEU A 106 -28.56 -23.03 24.46
CA LEU A 106 -27.34 -23.34 25.19
C LEU A 106 -26.97 -22.27 26.21
N LEU A 107 -27.11 -21.00 25.84
CA LEU A 107 -26.78 -19.84 26.67
C LEU A 107 -27.64 -19.76 27.94
N ASN A 108 -28.87 -20.28 27.86
CA ASN A 108 -29.77 -20.41 29.01
C ASN A 108 -29.37 -21.50 30.03
N THR A 109 -28.24 -22.19 29.83
CA THR A 109 -27.70 -23.18 30.78
C THR A 109 -26.33 -22.74 31.30
N ALA A 110 -26.07 -22.94 32.59
CA ALA A 110 -24.78 -22.56 33.21
C ALA A 110 -23.58 -23.28 32.57
N ASP A 111 -23.74 -24.57 32.21
CA ASP A 111 -22.69 -25.36 31.55
C ASP A 111 -22.51 -24.96 30.07
N GLY A 112 -23.60 -24.63 29.37
CA GLY A 112 -23.58 -24.22 27.97
C GLY A 112 -22.83 -22.90 27.75
N LEU A 113 -23.01 -21.91 28.63
CA LEU A 113 -22.27 -20.64 28.59
C LEU A 113 -20.74 -20.88 28.73
N ASN A 114 -20.32 -21.75 29.65
CA ASN A 114 -18.90 -22.08 29.85
C ASN A 114 -18.29 -22.82 28.64
N ILE A 115 -19.04 -23.73 28.02
CA ILE A 115 -18.60 -24.45 26.82
C ILE A 115 -18.45 -23.50 25.64
N VAL A 116 -19.41 -22.60 25.45
CA VAL A 116 -19.38 -21.53 24.45
C VAL A 116 -18.14 -20.65 24.65
N LYS A 117 -17.92 -20.15 25.87
CA LYS A 117 -16.76 -19.32 26.25
C LYS A 117 -15.45 -20.02 25.87
N LYS A 118 -15.28 -21.28 26.30
CA LYS A 118 -14.06 -22.07 26.03
C LYS A 118 -13.82 -22.28 24.53
N ASN A 119 -14.87 -22.53 23.76
CA ASN A 119 -14.74 -22.73 22.32
C ASN A 119 -14.39 -21.44 21.58
N MET A 120 -14.97 -20.30 21.98
CA MET A 120 -14.68 -19.00 21.37
C MET A 120 -13.25 -18.54 21.66
N VAL A 121 -12.76 -18.73 22.89
CA VAL A 121 -11.34 -18.47 23.23
C VAL A 121 -10.42 -19.34 22.39
N LYS A 122 -10.67 -20.64 22.31
CA LYS A 122 -9.87 -21.56 21.49
C LYS A 122 -9.90 -21.19 20.01
N GLN A 123 -11.03 -20.71 19.51
CA GLN A 123 -11.15 -20.24 18.13
C GLN A 123 -10.35 -18.95 17.91
N ARG A 124 -10.44 -17.97 18.82
CA ARG A 124 -9.64 -16.73 18.78
C ARG A 124 -8.14 -17.02 18.79
N GLU A 125 -7.68 -17.94 19.65
CA GLU A 125 -6.28 -18.38 19.70
C GLU A 125 -5.83 -18.98 18.36
N GLN A 126 -6.65 -19.82 17.72
CA GLN A 126 -6.34 -20.39 16.42
C GLN A 126 -6.25 -19.33 15.32
N GLU A 127 -7.15 -18.34 15.34
CA GLU A 127 -7.12 -17.21 14.40
C GLU A 127 -5.87 -16.35 14.60
N LEU A 128 -5.49 -16.07 15.85
CA LEU A 128 -4.27 -15.34 16.18
C LEU A 128 -3.01 -16.06 15.70
N ILE A 129 -2.92 -17.38 15.92
CA ILE A 129 -1.79 -18.20 15.45
C ILE A 129 -1.70 -18.15 13.92
N GLN A 130 -2.84 -18.34 13.23
CA GLN A 130 -2.89 -18.28 11.77
C GLN A 130 -2.47 -16.89 11.26
N ARG A 131 -2.94 -15.82 11.92
CA ARG A 131 -2.61 -14.46 11.51
C ARG A 131 -1.13 -14.13 11.71
N LYS A 132 -0.53 -14.60 12.81
CA LYS A 132 0.93 -14.47 13.04
C LYS A 132 1.73 -15.15 11.93
N TYR A 133 1.35 -16.36 11.53
CA TYR A 133 1.99 -17.07 10.43
C TYR A 133 1.87 -16.31 9.10
N GLU A 134 0.68 -15.78 8.78
CA GLU A 134 0.49 -14.99 7.57
C GLU A 134 1.36 -13.73 7.54
N ILE A 135 1.47 -13.02 8.66
CA ILE A 135 2.32 -11.83 8.77
C ILE A 135 3.79 -12.22 8.57
N ASP A 136 4.24 -13.32 9.17
CA ASP A 136 5.61 -13.80 9.00
C ASP A 136 5.95 -14.15 7.56
N GLU A 137 5.02 -14.79 6.85
CA GLU A 137 5.20 -15.08 5.43
C GLU A 137 5.22 -13.80 4.57
N ILE A 138 4.35 -12.82 4.85
CA ILE A 138 4.36 -11.52 4.15
C ILE A 138 5.71 -10.82 4.33
N LEU A 139 6.20 -10.73 5.57
CA LEU A 139 7.48 -10.06 5.87
C LEU A 139 8.68 -10.81 5.27
N LYS A 140 8.61 -12.14 5.22
CA LYS A 140 9.63 -12.97 4.57
C LYS A 140 9.65 -12.75 3.06
N ILE A 141 8.48 -12.67 2.41
CA ILE A 141 8.38 -12.34 0.98
C ILE A 141 8.93 -10.93 0.73
N THR A 142 8.52 -9.94 1.52
CA THR A 142 9.03 -8.56 1.40
C THR A 142 10.55 -8.51 1.49
N LYS A 143 11.16 -9.19 2.48
CA LYS A 143 12.62 -9.25 2.65
C LYS A 143 13.31 -9.96 1.50
N ALA A 144 12.75 -11.05 0.97
CA ALA A 144 13.33 -11.73 -0.19
C ALA A 144 13.28 -10.81 -1.44
N GLN A 145 12.15 -10.14 -1.64
CA GLN A 145 11.91 -9.19 -2.73
C GLN A 145 12.65 -7.86 -2.57
N SER A 146 13.37 -7.63 -1.48
CA SER A 146 14.19 -6.44 -1.28
C SER A 146 15.68 -6.68 -1.58
N THR A 147 16.07 -7.88 -2.00
CA THR A 147 17.43 -8.18 -2.48
C THR A 147 17.65 -7.66 -3.90
N ILE A 148 18.85 -7.13 -4.17
CA ILE A 148 19.12 -6.27 -5.34
C ILE A 148 20.48 -6.64 -5.95
N ASP A 149 20.47 -6.81 -7.27
CA ASP A 149 21.65 -6.74 -8.14
C ASP A 149 21.63 -5.37 -8.82
N LEU A 150 22.62 -4.52 -8.53
CA LEU A 150 22.76 -3.19 -9.13
C LEU A 150 24.08 -3.13 -9.91
N CYS A 151 23.97 -3.04 -11.23
CA CYS A 151 25.14 -2.94 -12.11
C CYS A 151 25.25 -1.52 -12.68
N PHE A 152 26.45 -0.95 -12.60
CA PHE A 152 26.83 0.26 -13.31
C PHE A 152 27.46 -0.14 -14.65
N LEU A 153 26.89 0.31 -15.76
CA LEU A 153 27.49 0.27 -17.08
C LEU A 153 27.89 1.70 -17.42
N MET A 154 29.19 1.96 -17.55
CA MET A 154 29.69 3.32 -17.56
C MET A 154 30.74 3.54 -18.64
N ASP A 155 30.56 4.63 -19.38
CA ASP A 155 31.62 5.22 -20.19
C ASP A 155 32.76 5.73 -19.29
N CYS A 156 33.97 5.24 -19.54
CA CYS A 156 35.18 5.54 -18.77
C CYS A 156 36.22 6.34 -19.57
N THR A 157 35.81 7.10 -20.57
CA THR A 157 36.68 8.03 -21.31
C THR A 157 36.90 9.34 -20.57
N GLY A 158 37.78 10.20 -21.11
CA GLY A 158 38.24 11.41 -20.43
C GLY A 158 37.13 12.39 -20.03
N SER A 159 36.06 12.52 -20.82
CA SER A 159 34.92 13.42 -20.55
C SER A 159 34.10 12.99 -19.32
N MET A 160 34.10 11.69 -19.02
CA MET A 160 33.31 11.08 -17.96
C MET A 160 33.92 11.17 -16.56
N ARG A 161 35.10 11.78 -16.43
CA ARG A 161 35.84 11.86 -15.15
C ARG A 161 35.00 12.33 -13.97
N LYS A 162 34.23 13.41 -14.15
CA LYS A 162 33.40 13.99 -13.07
C LYS A 162 32.31 13.03 -12.57
N TYR A 163 31.73 12.22 -13.45
CA TYR A 163 30.71 11.23 -13.09
C TYR A 163 31.33 9.97 -12.47
N LEU A 164 32.50 9.56 -12.96
CA LEU A 164 33.24 8.43 -12.38
C LEU A 164 33.69 8.77 -10.96
N ASP A 165 34.22 9.98 -10.75
CA ASP A 165 34.62 10.45 -9.43
C ASP A 165 33.43 10.63 -8.48
N ALA A 166 32.29 11.15 -8.97
CA ALA A 166 31.05 11.20 -8.19
C ALA A 166 30.63 9.79 -7.74
N THR A 167 30.65 8.81 -8.63
CA THR A 167 30.34 7.41 -8.31
C THR A 167 31.28 6.86 -7.24
N LYS A 168 32.61 7.04 -7.39
CA LYS A 168 33.62 6.59 -6.40
C LYS A 168 33.40 7.18 -5.02
N ASN A 169 33.13 8.50 -4.97
CA ASN A 169 33.07 9.25 -3.72
C ASN A 169 31.78 8.99 -2.95
N GLN A 170 30.68 8.70 -3.66
CA GLN A 170 29.34 8.62 -3.07
C GLN A 170 28.75 7.20 -3.05
N ILE A 171 29.44 6.17 -3.56
CA ILE A 171 28.90 4.80 -3.59
C ILE A 171 28.50 4.28 -2.20
N ARG A 172 29.23 4.68 -1.16
CA ARG A 172 28.91 4.36 0.22
C ARG A 172 27.53 4.86 0.63
N GLN A 173 27.20 6.09 0.26
CA GLN A 173 25.89 6.68 0.51
C GLN A 173 24.77 5.87 -0.16
N LEU A 174 25.02 5.37 -1.38
CA LEU A 174 24.09 4.48 -2.06
C LEU A 174 23.87 3.17 -1.30
N THR A 175 24.95 2.52 -0.87
CA THR A 175 24.85 1.25 -0.15
C THR A 175 24.17 1.42 1.21
N GLU A 176 24.52 2.48 1.94
CA GLU A 176 23.92 2.81 3.23
C GLU A 176 22.41 3.12 3.06
N ALA A 177 22.02 3.85 2.00
CA ALA A 177 20.62 4.17 1.72
C ALA A 177 19.79 2.93 1.41
N ILE A 178 20.32 2.03 0.58
CA ILE A 178 19.64 0.78 0.25
C ILE A 178 19.51 -0.10 1.51
N VAL A 179 20.58 -0.24 2.30
CA VAL A 179 20.55 -1.03 3.54
C VAL A 179 19.53 -0.47 4.52
N HIS A 180 19.47 0.85 4.68
CA HIS A 180 18.52 1.52 5.55
C HIS A 180 17.08 1.26 5.10
N LEU A 181 16.75 1.50 3.83
CA LEU A 181 15.38 1.38 3.31
C LEU A 181 14.87 -0.06 3.23
N PHE A 182 15.75 -1.02 2.94
CA PHE A 182 15.36 -2.37 2.54
C PHE A 182 15.87 -3.46 3.47
N SER A 183 16.70 -3.10 4.47
CA SER A 183 17.36 -4.05 5.39
C SER A 183 18.14 -5.16 4.67
N THR A 184 18.65 -4.85 3.48
CA THR A 184 19.39 -5.76 2.59
C THR A 184 20.58 -5.03 1.98
N LYS A 185 21.72 -5.71 1.88
CA LYS A 185 22.88 -5.19 1.15
C LYS A 185 22.67 -5.37 -0.35
N PRO A 186 22.91 -4.34 -1.18
CA PRO A 186 22.94 -4.53 -2.62
C PRO A 186 24.17 -5.35 -3.02
N TYR A 187 24.02 -6.16 -4.07
CA TYR A 187 25.15 -6.71 -4.82
C TYR A 187 25.50 -5.73 -5.93
N LEU A 188 26.72 -5.21 -5.91
CA LEU A 188 27.21 -4.22 -6.85
C LEU A 188 28.09 -4.87 -7.91
N ALA A 189 27.88 -4.51 -9.17
CA ALA A 189 28.75 -4.85 -10.29
C ALA A 189 29.10 -3.59 -11.09
N PHE A 190 30.24 -3.63 -11.77
CA PHE A 190 30.71 -2.51 -12.60
C PHE A 190 31.23 -3.03 -13.94
N VAL A 191 30.77 -2.42 -15.02
CA VAL A 191 31.29 -2.60 -16.37
C VAL A 191 31.64 -1.24 -16.93
N GLY A 192 32.93 -1.02 -17.16
CA GLY A 192 33.45 0.22 -17.75
C GLY A 192 33.87 -0.02 -19.18
N TYR A 193 33.31 0.70 -20.14
CA TYR A 193 33.73 0.65 -21.54
C TYR A 193 34.35 1.98 -21.96
N ARG A 194 35.07 1.95 -23.08
CA ARG A 194 35.81 3.05 -23.70
C ARG A 194 35.77 2.81 -25.22
N ASP A 195 36.82 3.17 -25.94
CA ASP A 195 36.93 2.98 -27.39
C ASP A 195 37.33 1.53 -27.76
N ILE A 196 37.17 1.12 -29.03
CA ILE A 196 37.29 -0.25 -29.58
C ILE A 196 38.64 -0.92 -29.31
N ASN A 197 39.71 -0.14 -29.11
CA ASN A 197 41.07 -0.63 -28.88
C ASN A 197 41.57 -0.38 -27.44
N GLU A 198 40.67 0.02 -26.55
CA GLU A 198 41.00 0.28 -25.15
C GLU A 198 40.52 -0.87 -24.25
N ASN A 199 41.15 -0.99 -23.08
CA ASN A 199 40.78 -2.04 -22.14
C ASN A 199 39.41 -1.74 -21.51
N MET A 200 38.61 -2.78 -21.34
CA MET A 200 37.33 -2.73 -20.64
C MET A 200 37.52 -3.13 -19.17
N GLU A 201 36.74 -2.52 -18.28
CA GLU A 201 36.65 -2.89 -16.87
C GLU A 201 35.48 -3.84 -16.65
N LYS A 202 35.67 -4.89 -15.85
CA LYS A 202 34.59 -5.81 -15.48
C LYS A 202 34.80 -6.34 -14.07
N LEU A 203 33.92 -5.91 -13.17
CA LEU A 203 33.74 -6.46 -11.83
C LEU A 203 32.38 -7.15 -11.77
N ASP A 204 32.38 -8.46 -11.48
CA ASP A 204 31.14 -9.21 -11.23
C ASP A 204 30.56 -8.88 -9.85
N PHE A 205 29.32 -9.30 -9.59
CA PHE A 205 28.56 -8.94 -8.40
C PHE A 205 29.29 -9.27 -7.09
N THR A 206 29.44 -8.26 -6.24
CA THR A 206 29.93 -8.38 -4.85
C THR A 206 29.00 -7.65 -3.89
N ASN A 207 28.81 -8.19 -2.69
CA ASN A 207 28.12 -7.51 -1.58
C ASN A 207 29.09 -6.88 -0.56
N ASP A 208 30.38 -6.91 -0.86
CA ASP A 208 31.42 -6.22 -0.10
C ASP A 208 31.69 -4.85 -0.74
N GLU A 209 31.20 -3.82 -0.06
CA GLU A 209 31.38 -2.42 -0.44
C GLU A 209 32.86 -2.04 -0.58
N ASN A 210 33.75 -2.59 0.26
CA ASN A 210 35.17 -2.26 0.21
C ASN A 210 35.82 -2.80 -1.06
N ILE A 211 35.50 -4.05 -1.44
CA ILE A 211 35.99 -4.65 -2.69
C ILE A 211 35.54 -3.82 -3.90
N PHE A 212 34.26 -3.40 -3.91
CA PHE A 212 33.72 -2.58 -4.98
C PHE A 212 34.41 -1.21 -5.04
N GLN A 213 34.58 -0.53 -3.90
CA GLN A 213 35.20 0.78 -3.82
C GLN A 213 36.70 0.73 -4.18
N GLU A 214 37.45 -0.26 -3.70
CA GLU A 214 38.84 -0.49 -4.08
C GLU A 214 38.99 -0.74 -5.59
N TYR A 215 38.10 -1.54 -6.18
CA TYR A 215 38.07 -1.76 -7.62
C TYR A 215 37.85 -0.45 -8.37
N LEU A 216 36.81 0.32 -8.01
CA LEU A 216 36.52 1.60 -8.64
C LEU A 216 37.68 2.60 -8.53
N ASN A 217 38.34 2.68 -7.38
CA ASN A 217 39.45 3.61 -7.16
C ASN A 217 40.63 3.39 -8.12
N ASN A 218 40.80 2.17 -8.65
CA ASN A 218 41.83 1.86 -9.63
C ASN A 218 41.46 2.27 -11.06
N ILE A 219 40.19 2.57 -11.32
CA ILE A 219 39.71 2.97 -12.65
C ILE A 219 39.98 4.45 -12.85
N GLN A 220 40.56 4.81 -13.97
CA GLN A 220 40.73 6.20 -14.38
C GLN A 220 39.96 6.46 -15.67
N ALA A 221 39.30 7.61 -15.70
CA ALA A 221 38.68 8.18 -16.87
C ALA A 221 39.77 8.74 -17.79
N MET A 222 40.12 7.97 -18.81
CA MET A 222 41.20 8.23 -19.76
C MET A 222 40.86 7.60 -21.11
N GLY A 223 41.58 8.01 -22.15
CA GLY A 223 41.33 7.51 -23.50
C GLY A 223 40.36 8.39 -24.27
N GLY A 224 39.76 7.78 -25.28
CA GLY A 224 38.97 8.44 -26.33
C GLY A 224 39.81 8.67 -27.59
N ASN A 225 39.29 8.22 -28.73
CA ASN A 225 39.89 8.45 -30.05
C ASN A 225 38.92 9.21 -30.96
N ASP A 226 37.70 8.72 -31.15
CA ASP A 226 36.57 9.49 -31.69
C ASP A 226 35.49 9.74 -30.65
N THR A 227 34.36 10.34 -31.06
CA THR A 227 33.25 10.67 -30.16
C THR A 227 32.40 9.45 -29.83
N CYS A 228 32.43 8.39 -30.63
CA CYS A 228 31.68 7.16 -30.40
C CYS A 228 32.50 6.14 -29.60
N GLU A 229 31.83 5.33 -28.79
CA GLU A 229 32.46 4.36 -27.88
C GLU A 229 32.04 2.89 -28.14
N ASP A 230 32.79 1.92 -27.62
CA ASP A 230 32.51 0.47 -27.73
C ASP A 230 31.45 -0.01 -26.72
N VAL A 231 30.27 0.62 -26.79
CA VAL A 231 29.08 0.26 -25.98
C VAL A 231 28.70 -1.20 -26.16
N PHE A 232 28.94 -1.78 -27.34
CA PHE A 232 28.61 -3.19 -27.64
C PHE A 232 29.41 -4.16 -26.77
N SER A 233 30.70 -3.89 -26.51
CA SER A 233 31.48 -4.68 -25.55
C SER A 233 30.94 -4.56 -24.14
N GLY A 234 30.52 -3.35 -23.74
CA GLY A 234 29.84 -3.14 -22.46
C GLY A 234 28.57 -4.00 -22.33
N LEU A 235 27.67 -3.93 -23.31
CA LEU A 235 26.43 -4.71 -23.34
C LEU A 235 26.67 -6.23 -23.35
N GLU A 236 27.67 -6.68 -24.11
CA GLU A 236 28.09 -8.09 -24.11
C GLU A 236 28.57 -8.54 -22.71
N ALA A 237 29.37 -7.72 -22.03
CA ALA A 237 29.83 -8.00 -20.68
C ALA A 237 28.66 -8.08 -19.67
N ILE A 238 27.65 -7.21 -19.80
CA ILE A 238 26.43 -7.25 -18.96
C ILE A 238 25.71 -8.60 -19.06
N SER A 239 25.65 -9.17 -20.28
CA SER A 239 25.00 -10.48 -20.50
C SER A 239 25.73 -11.66 -19.83
N GLN A 240 26.97 -11.45 -19.37
CA GLN A 240 27.83 -12.46 -18.77
C GLN A 240 27.99 -12.30 -17.25
N LEU A 241 27.33 -11.32 -16.63
CA LEU A 241 27.38 -11.13 -15.17
C LEU A 241 26.49 -12.14 -14.44
N SER A 242 26.81 -12.39 -13.17
CA SER A 242 26.16 -13.41 -12.35
C SER A 242 24.84 -12.92 -11.71
N TRP A 243 23.89 -12.43 -12.52
CA TRP A 243 22.57 -11.96 -12.06
C TRP A 243 21.79 -13.07 -11.36
N SER A 244 21.38 -12.86 -10.11
CA SER A 244 20.77 -13.90 -9.28
C SER A 244 19.58 -13.42 -8.44
N ASN A 245 19.53 -12.13 -8.08
CA ASN A 245 18.50 -11.59 -7.20
C ASN A 245 17.21 -11.18 -7.96
N PRO A 246 16.07 -10.95 -7.26
CA PRO A 246 14.80 -10.58 -7.88
C PRO A 246 14.82 -9.18 -8.53
N ASN A 247 15.48 -8.20 -7.90
CA ASN A 247 15.62 -6.86 -8.48
C ASN A 247 16.95 -6.76 -9.21
N ARG A 248 16.91 -6.82 -10.53
CA ARG A 248 18.09 -6.71 -11.41
C ARG A 248 18.05 -5.36 -12.09
N ILE A 249 18.91 -4.44 -11.69
CA ILE A 249 18.87 -3.05 -12.15
C ILE A 249 20.19 -2.73 -12.83
N LEU A 250 20.10 -2.26 -14.07
CA LEU A 250 21.23 -1.76 -14.83
C LEU A 250 21.15 -0.24 -14.91
N ILE A 251 22.21 0.46 -14.50
CA ILE A 251 22.36 1.91 -14.65
C ILE A 251 23.39 2.16 -15.74
N HIS A 252 22.95 2.60 -16.92
CA HIS A 252 23.82 2.94 -18.05
C HIS A 252 24.10 4.45 -18.06
N ILE A 253 25.36 4.85 -17.87
CA ILE A 253 25.82 6.24 -17.75
C ILE A 253 26.79 6.55 -18.89
N CYS A 254 26.43 7.47 -19.78
CA CYS A 254 27.27 7.84 -20.92
C CYS A 254 26.97 9.24 -21.45
N ASP A 255 28.00 9.89 -22.00
CA ASP A 255 27.89 11.13 -22.77
C ASP A 255 28.20 10.96 -24.27
N ALA A 256 28.60 9.76 -24.69
CA ALA A 256 28.88 9.39 -26.07
C ALA A 256 27.98 8.23 -26.59
N PRO A 257 27.57 8.26 -27.88
CA PRO A 257 26.80 7.17 -28.49
C PRO A 257 27.70 6.00 -28.89
N CYS A 258 27.09 4.88 -29.27
CA CYS A 258 27.82 3.77 -29.88
C CYS A 258 28.12 4.02 -31.37
N HIS A 259 29.15 3.32 -31.89
CA HIS A 259 29.50 3.37 -33.31
C HIS A 259 28.39 2.91 -34.24
N GLY A 260 28.28 3.58 -35.40
CA GLY A 260 27.32 3.29 -36.45
C GLY A 260 26.39 4.47 -36.70
N GLN A 261 26.31 4.92 -37.96
CA GLN A 261 25.56 6.11 -38.36
C GLN A 261 24.06 6.07 -38.02
N GLU A 262 23.53 4.88 -37.78
CA GLU A 262 22.16 4.68 -37.33
C GLU A 262 21.93 5.08 -35.87
N TYR A 263 22.95 5.18 -35.02
CA TYR A 263 22.83 5.46 -33.58
C TYR A 263 23.05 6.92 -33.17
N HIS A 264 23.52 7.78 -34.08
CA HIS A 264 23.75 9.20 -33.83
C HIS A 264 23.46 10.06 -35.06
N GLU A 265 23.59 11.38 -34.93
CA GLU A 265 23.35 12.36 -36.00
C GLU A 265 24.63 13.03 -36.53
N PHE A 266 25.81 12.59 -36.07
CA PHE A 266 27.07 13.12 -36.56
C PHE A 266 27.20 13.03 -38.10
N GLN A 267 27.79 14.06 -38.70
CA GLN A 267 28.08 14.13 -40.13
C GLN A 267 29.57 13.82 -40.38
N GLY A 268 29.85 13.03 -41.42
CA GLY A 268 31.23 12.66 -41.78
C GLY A 268 31.85 11.65 -40.80
N THR A 269 33.16 11.43 -40.93
CA THR A 269 33.93 10.47 -40.12
C THR A 269 34.59 11.11 -38.90
N ASP A 270 34.52 12.43 -38.75
CA ASP A 270 35.27 13.16 -37.72
C ASP A 270 34.85 12.81 -36.28
N ASN A 271 33.68 12.19 -36.12
CA ASN A 271 33.10 11.81 -34.83
C ASN A 271 32.81 10.30 -34.71
N ASP A 272 32.87 9.56 -35.82
CA ASP A 272 32.69 8.09 -35.83
C ASP A 272 33.62 7.47 -36.87
N ASN A 273 34.67 6.83 -36.39
CA ASN A 273 35.64 6.10 -37.21
C ASN A 273 35.05 4.77 -37.77
N TYR A 274 33.89 4.35 -37.26
CA TYR A 274 33.25 3.07 -37.53
C TYR A 274 31.78 3.25 -37.96
N LEU A 275 31.55 4.11 -38.97
CA LEU A 275 30.20 4.42 -39.51
C LEU A 275 29.34 3.21 -39.90
N LYS A 276 29.95 2.06 -40.18
CA LYS A 276 29.25 0.80 -40.51
C LYS A 276 28.74 0.04 -39.28
N GLY A 277 28.98 0.55 -38.08
CA GLY A 277 28.64 -0.08 -36.80
C GLY A 277 29.82 -0.80 -36.16
N ASP A 278 29.50 -1.66 -35.20
CA ASP A 278 30.48 -2.42 -34.41
C ASP A 278 31.49 -3.18 -35.31
N PRO A 279 32.81 -2.94 -35.18
CA PRO A 279 33.83 -3.62 -35.98
C PRO A 279 33.89 -5.13 -35.73
N LYS A 280 33.40 -5.60 -34.58
CA LYS A 280 33.29 -7.03 -34.28
C LYS A 280 32.04 -7.67 -34.92
N ASN A 281 31.24 -6.90 -35.65
CA ASN A 281 30.00 -7.30 -36.33
C ASN A 281 29.01 -8.02 -35.40
N ARG A 282 28.93 -7.61 -34.13
CA ARG A 282 27.95 -8.15 -33.19
C ARG A 282 26.56 -7.60 -33.52
N ASP A 283 25.55 -8.43 -33.31
CA ASP A 283 24.15 -8.08 -33.56
C ASP A 283 23.54 -7.44 -32.31
N LEU A 284 23.17 -6.16 -32.41
CA LEU A 284 22.53 -5.41 -31.33
C LEU A 284 21.21 -6.04 -30.89
N LEU A 285 20.38 -6.52 -31.85
CA LEU A 285 19.11 -7.14 -31.51
C LEU A 285 19.36 -8.33 -30.61
N LYS A 286 20.28 -9.21 -31.01
CA LYS A 286 20.66 -10.38 -30.23
C LYS A 286 21.19 -10.01 -28.84
N LEU A 287 22.06 -9.02 -28.73
CA LEU A 287 22.59 -8.55 -27.44
C LEU A 287 21.47 -8.02 -26.53
N MET A 288 20.64 -7.12 -27.05
CA MET A 288 19.55 -6.52 -26.29
C MET A 288 18.48 -7.55 -25.88
N PHE A 289 18.17 -8.53 -26.74
CA PHE A 289 17.30 -9.65 -26.39
C PHE A 289 17.89 -10.51 -25.27
N ASN A 290 19.19 -10.84 -25.34
CA ASN A 290 19.85 -11.59 -24.29
C ASN A 290 19.79 -10.85 -22.94
N ILE A 291 20.02 -9.54 -22.94
CA ILE A 291 19.91 -8.71 -21.72
C ILE A 291 18.46 -8.66 -21.22
N LYS A 292 17.47 -8.57 -22.12
CA LYS A 292 16.05 -8.54 -21.77
C LYS A 292 15.58 -9.84 -21.10
N GLU A 293 16.03 -10.98 -21.60
CA GLU A 293 15.71 -12.31 -21.02
C GLU A 293 16.27 -12.49 -19.60
N LEU A 294 17.28 -11.69 -19.20
CA LEU A 294 17.76 -11.65 -17.81
C LEU A 294 16.78 -10.95 -16.85
N GLY A 295 15.68 -10.37 -17.33
CA GLY A 295 14.71 -9.67 -16.50
C GLY A 295 15.25 -8.38 -15.87
N ILE A 296 16.21 -7.74 -16.53
CA ILE A 296 16.84 -6.50 -16.07
C ILE A 296 15.90 -5.32 -16.26
N THR A 297 15.79 -4.47 -15.24
CA THR A 297 15.24 -3.12 -15.38
C THR A 297 16.35 -2.18 -15.86
N TYR A 298 16.28 -1.77 -17.12
CA TYR A 298 17.27 -0.91 -17.76
C TYR A 298 16.98 0.55 -17.44
N CYS A 299 17.91 1.22 -16.77
CA CYS A 299 17.89 2.66 -16.54
C CYS A 299 19.02 3.35 -17.31
N LYS A 300 18.73 4.46 -17.99
CA LYS A 300 19.71 5.32 -18.66
C LYS A 300 19.91 6.63 -17.89
N ILE A 301 21.15 7.11 -17.88
CA ILE A 301 21.54 8.46 -17.51
C ILE A 301 22.15 9.07 -18.77
N GLN A 302 21.33 9.82 -19.48
CA GLN A 302 21.71 10.54 -20.70
C GLN A 302 22.27 11.90 -20.31
N LEU A 303 23.57 12.11 -20.56
CA LEU A 303 24.25 13.33 -20.13
C LEU A 303 24.21 14.46 -21.17
N ASN A 304 23.83 14.15 -22.41
CA ASN A 304 23.61 15.11 -23.49
C ASN A 304 22.74 14.48 -24.61
N GLU A 305 22.35 15.30 -25.60
CA GLU A 305 21.48 14.85 -26.71
C GLU A 305 22.16 13.90 -27.72
N THR A 306 23.49 13.76 -27.72
CA THR A 306 24.19 12.94 -28.74
C THR A 306 23.86 11.45 -28.63
N THR A 307 23.52 10.99 -27.43
CA THR A 307 23.17 9.58 -27.13
C THR A 307 21.68 9.27 -27.33
N LYS A 308 20.86 10.28 -27.62
CA LYS A 308 19.41 10.16 -27.69
C LYS A 308 18.95 9.12 -28.70
N LYS A 309 19.46 9.20 -29.94
CA LYS A 309 19.08 8.31 -31.04
C LYS A 309 19.50 6.85 -30.76
N MET A 310 20.62 6.64 -30.08
CA MET A 310 21.04 5.33 -29.58
C MET A 310 20.03 4.79 -28.58
N PHE A 311 19.66 5.57 -27.57
CA PHE A 311 18.70 5.14 -26.56
C PHE A 311 17.27 4.94 -27.10
N GLU A 312 16.84 5.72 -28.09
CA GLU A 312 15.56 5.50 -28.80
C GLU A 312 15.55 4.13 -29.48
N LYS A 313 16.65 3.77 -30.16
CA LYS A 313 16.81 2.43 -30.75
C LYS A 313 16.85 1.34 -29.68
N PHE A 314 17.59 1.53 -28.59
CA PHE A 314 17.65 0.56 -27.51
C PHE A 314 16.26 0.36 -26.88
N ALA A 315 15.53 1.45 -26.63
CA ALA A 315 14.19 1.42 -26.07
C ALA A 315 13.20 0.72 -27.01
N PHE A 316 13.29 0.94 -28.32
CA PHE A 316 12.48 0.24 -29.31
C PHE A 316 12.65 -1.29 -29.25
N ILE A 317 13.89 -1.77 -29.05
CA ILE A 317 14.20 -3.21 -28.98
C ILE A 317 13.85 -3.78 -27.60
N PHE A 318 14.26 -3.09 -26.53
CA PHE A 318 14.09 -3.54 -25.15
C PHE A 318 12.61 -3.47 -24.71
N GLY A 319 11.86 -2.51 -25.23
CA GLY A 319 10.44 -2.25 -24.96
C GLY A 319 10.23 -1.04 -24.06
N SER A 320 11.01 -0.91 -22.99
CA SER A 320 11.00 0.27 -22.12
C SER A 320 12.36 0.46 -21.44
N ILE A 321 12.91 1.67 -21.50
CA ILE A 321 14.10 2.07 -20.76
C ILE A 321 13.71 3.23 -19.86
N SER A 322 14.04 3.11 -18.58
CA SER A 322 13.79 4.15 -17.58
C SER A 322 14.83 5.25 -17.67
N GLU A 323 14.43 6.51 -17.66
CA GLU A 323 15.39 7.63 -17.62
C GLU A 323 15.60 8.13 -16.18
N ILE A 324 16.85 8.42 -15.85
CA ILE A 324 17.26 9.08 -14.62
C ILE A 324 17.91 10.40 -15.04
N HIS A 325 17.25 11.51 -14.70
CA HIS A 325 17.72 12.84 -15.02
C HIS A 325 18.77 13.29 -13.99
N VAL A 326 19.93 13.73 -14.48
CA VAL A 326 21.06 14.17 -13.67
C VAL A 326 21.56 15.50 -14.22
N ASP A 327 21.18 16.59 -13.56
CA ASP A 327 21.58 17.95 -13.95
C ASP A 327 23.02 18.27 -13.51
N ASP A 328 23.42 17.73 -12.34
CA ASP A 328 24.73 17.92 -11.73
C ASP A 328 25.32 16.55 -11.34
N PRO A 329 26.60 16.25 -11.67
CA PRO A 329 27.32 15.09 -11.13
C PRO A 329 27.18 14.88 -9.61
N GLU A 330 27.10 15.95 -8.82
CA GLU A 330 26.93 15.84 -7.36
C GLU A 330 25.61 15.17 -6.95
N CYS A 331 24.56 15.30 -7.77
CA CYS A 331 23.26 14.66 -7.55
C CYS A 331 23.17 13.23 -8.10
N LEU A 332 24.21 12.72 -8.77
CA LEU A 332 24.18 11.44 -9.50
C LEU A 332 23.68 10.28 -8.62
N ILE A 333 24.33 10.07 -7.47
CA ILE A 333 23.97 8.95 -6.58
C ILE A 333 22.60 9.15 -5.94
N LYS A 334 22.24 10.38 -5.55
CA LYS A 334 20.90 10.69 -5.04
C LYS A 334 19.80 10.25 -6.01
N ARG A 335 19.93 10.61 -7.30
CA ARG A 335 18.97 10.23 -8.35
C ARG A 335 18.92 8.73 -8.60
N ILE A 336 20.04 8.03 -8.49
CA ILE A 336 20.08 6.57 -8.57
C ILE A 336 19.38 5.93 -7.38
N ILE A 337 19.59 6.41 -6.15
CA ILE A 337 18.91 5.94 -4.94
C ILE A 337 17.39 6.09 -5.09
N GLU A 338 16.94 7.28 -5.48
CA GLU A 338 15.53 7.61 -5.76
C GLU A 338 14.91 6.60 -6.75
N ARG A 339 15.55 6.40 -7.90
CA ARG A 339 15.03 5.50 -8.94
C ARG A 339 15.05 4.03 -8.52
N THR A 340 16.15 3.55 -7.97
CA THR A 340 16.31 2.16 -7.51
C THR A 340 15.27 1.84 -6.44
N SER A 341 15.07 2.76 -5.49
CA SER A 341 14.07 2.58 -4.42
C SER A 341 12.66 2.45 -4.95
N ALA A 342 12.27 3.31 -5.91
CA ALA A 342 10.95 3.24 -6.55
C ALA A 342 10.71 1.91 -7.28
N ILE A 343 11.73 1.39 -7.99
CA ILE A 343 11.66 0.10 -8.71
C ILE A 343 11.41 -1.04 -7.72
N ILE A 344 12.20 -1.11 -6.64
CA ILE A 344 12.11 -2.17 -5.64
C ILE A 344 10.73 -2.15 -4.96
N GLN A 345 10.25 -0.97 -4.55
CA GLN A 345 8.93 -0.83 -3.93
C GLN A 345 7.80 -1.28 -4.86
N SER A 346 7.90 -0.96 -6.16
CA SER A 346 6.94 -1.42 -7.17
C SER A 346 6.94 -2.94 -7.30
N ASN A 347 8.12 -3.58 -7.33
CA ASN A 347 8.25 -5.04 -7.43
C ASN A 347 7.75 -5.77 -6.18
N ILE A 348 8.01 -5.22 -4.98
CA ILE A 348 7.44 -5.73 -3.73
C ILE A 348 5.90 -5.66 -3.79
N LYS A 349 5.36 -4.51 -4.18
CA LYS A 349 3.90 -4.30 -4.29
C LYS A 349 3.25 -5.29 -5.28
N SER A 350 3.84 -5.50 -6.44
CA SER A 350 3.31 -6.42 -7.47
C SER A 350 3.36 -7.89 -6.98
N THR A 351 4.45 -8.28 -6.31
CA THR A 351 4.63 -9.63 -5.75
C THR A 351 3.64 -9.90 -4.61
N LEU A 352 3.49 -8.97 -3.66
CA LEU A 352 2.52 -9.11 -2.57
C LEU A 352 1.09 -9.13 -3.08
N SER A 353 0.77 -8.31 -4.09
CA SER A 353 -0.54 -8.33 -4.75
C SER A 353 -0.82 -9.70 -5.38
N SER A 354 0.18 -10.29 -6.03
CA SER A 354 0.07 -11.64 -6.62
C SER A 354 -0.10 -12.70 -5.54
N TYR A 355 0.69 -12.66 -4.46
CA TYR A 355 0.57 -13.54 -3.31
C TYR A 355 -0.83 -13.50 -2.70
N HIS A 356 -1.37 -12.29 -2.44
CA HIS A 356 -2.71 -12.13 -1.89
C HIS A 356 -3.82 -12.61 -2.83
N ASN A 357 -3.57 -12.61 -4.13
CA ASN A 357 -4.52 -13.02 -5.16
C ASN A 357 -4.35 -14.47 -5.63
N THR A 358 -3.34 -15.20 -5.15
CA THR A 358 -3.16 -16.62 -5.48
C THR A 358 -4.43 -17.40 -5.17
N ASN A 359 -4.91 -18.16 -6.16
CA ASN A 359 -6.14 -18.97 -6.11
C ASN A 359 -7.46 -18.18 -5.90
N LYS A 360 -7.45 -16.84 -6.03
CA LYS A 360 -8.68 -16.04 -5.99
C LYS A 360 -9.23 -15.80 -7.39
N ARG A 361 -10.55 -15.94 -7.53
CA ARG A 361 -11.25 -15.51 -8.74
C ARG A 361 -11.38 -13.99 -8.71
N ILE A 362 -10.73 -13.30 -9.64
CA ILE A 362 -10.79 -11.83 -9.76
C ILE A 362 -11.92 -11.45 -10.71
N LYS A 363 -12.63 -10.36 -10.43
CA LYS A 363 -13.60 -9.76 -11.36
C LYS A 363 -12.89 -9.32 -12.64
N SER A 364 -13.51 -9.59 -13.79
CA SER A 364 -12.98 -9.20 -15.09
C SER A 364 -13.59 -7.88 -15.52
N TYR A 365 -12.75 -6.86 -15.67
CA TYR A 365 -13.10 -5.55 -16.20
C TYR A 365 -12.06 -5.11 -17.22
N THR A 366 -12.49 -4.34 -18.21
CA THR A 366 -11.58 -3.58 -19.08
C THR A 366 -11.32 -2.22 -18.44
N ILE A 367 -10.06 -1.82 -18.30
CA ILE A 367 -9.72 -0.48 -17.77
C ILE A 367 -10.06 0.56 -18.83
N PHE A 368 -10.86 1.56 -18.45
CA PHE A 368 -11.30 2.64 -19.33
C PHE A 368 -11.15 3.98 -18.63
N ASN A 369 -10.19 4.79 -19.08
CA ASN A 369 -9.75 6.00 -18.40
C ASN A 369 -10.54 7.27 -18.77
N LYS A 370 -11.48 7.19 -19.72
CA LYS A 370 -12.32 8.32 -20.12
C LYS A 370 -13.62 8.36 -19.32
N GLU A 371 -14.01 9.55 -18.90
CA GLU A 371 -15.28 9.78 -18.20
C GLU A 371 -16.49 9.45 -19.09
N PRO A 372 -17.56 8.88 -18.49
CA PRO A 372 -18.80 8.62 -19.20
C PRO A 372 -19.61 9.91 -19.42
N ASP A 373 -20.59 9.85 -20.33
CA ASP A 373 -21.63 10.88 -20.40
C ASP A 373 -22.66 10.62 -19.28
N TRP A 374 -22.63 11.47 -18.24
CA TRP A 374 -23.48 11.35 -17.05
C TRP A 374 -24.98 11.46 -17.34
N ASN A 375 -25.38 12.04 -18.47
CA ASN A 375 -26.80 12.14 -18.87
C ASN A 375 -27.35 10.82 -19.43
N LEU A 376 -26.47 9.92 -19.87
CA LEU A 376 -26.84 8.63 -20.43
C LEU A 376 -26.83 7.50 -19.40
N LEU A 377 -26.34 7.77 -18.19
CA LEU A 377 -26.26 6.80 -17.11
C LEU A 377 -27.52 6.81 -16.25
N GLU A 378 -27.94 5.60 -15.85
CA GLU A 378 -29.03 5.37 -14.91
C GLU A 378 -28.63 5.84 -13.49
N THR A 379 -29.61 6.40 -12.77
CA THR A 379 -29.47 6.72 -11.35
C THR A 379 -29.91 5.53 -10.50
N TYR A 380 -29.09 5.14 -9.52
CA TYR A 380 -29.37 4.04 -8.61
C TYR A 380 -29.70 4.54 -7.22
N SER A 381 -30.82 4.10 -6.65
CA SER A 381 -31.11 4.29 -5.23
C SER A 381 -30.28 3.33 -4.37
N VAL A 382 -29.67 3.86 -3.31
CA VAL A 382 -28.69 3.16 -2.48
C VAL A 382 -28.98 3.34 -1.00
N ASN A 383 -28.49 2.40 -0.19
CA ASN A 383 -28.29 2.63 1.23
C ASN A 383 -26.85 3.12 1.44
N ILE A 384 -26.67 4.17 2.22
CA ILE A 384 -25.38 4.73 2.61
C ILE A 384 -25.12 4.30 4.04
N THR A 385 -23.85 4.00 4.34
CA THR A 385 -23.37 3.70 5.68
C THR A 385 -22.16 4.56 5.95
N GLU A 386 -22.23 5.31 7.05
CA GLU A 386 -21.18 6.20 7.55
C GLU A 386 -20.71 5.71 8.91
N ILE A 387 -19.43 5.91 9.21
CA ILE A 387 -18.90 5.65 10.55
C ILE A 387 -19.18 6.89 11.40
N ILE A 388 -19.73 6.66 12.59
CA ILE A 388 -19.84 7.72 13.60
C ILE A 388 -18.42 8.00 14.10
N PRO A 389 -17.92 9.24 14.01
CA PRO A 389 -16.54 9.56 14.40
C PRO A 389 -16.23 9.14 15.85
N PRO A 390 -15.00 8.64 16.12
CA PRO A 390 -14.54 8.41 17.49
C PRO A 390 -14.59 9.69 18.31
N ASN A 391 -14.96 9.60 19.59
CA ASN A 391 -14.93 10.74 20.50
C ASN A 391 -13.58 10.87 21.20
N ASP A 392 -12.91 9.73 21.46
CA ASP A 392 -11.64 9.66 22.15
C ASP A 392 -10.73 8.55 21.61
N ILE A 393 -9.52 8.44 22.16
CA ILE A 393 -8.52 7.46 21.74
C ILE A 393 -8.94 6.02 22.08
N GLU A 394 -9.74 5.79 23.12
CA GLU A 394 -10.16 4.44 23.51
C GLU A 394 -11.23 3.87 22.56
N ASP A 395 -12.03 4.72 21.94
CA ASP A 395 -12.93 4.33 20.85
C ASP A 395 -12.19 3.62 19.70
N LEU A 396 -10.93 3.97 19.45
CA LEU A 396 -10.12 3.43 18.35
C LEU A 396 -9.80 1.94 18.48
N PHE A 397 -10.05 1.33 19.64
CA PHE A 397 -9.77 -0.07 19.91
C PHE A 397 -11.01 -0.97 19.87
N ARG A 398 -12.21 -0.39 19.74
CA ARG A 398 -13.49 -1.11 19.61
C ARG A 398 -14.17 -0.86 18.26
N PRO A 399 -15.04 -1.78 17.77
CA PRO A 399 -15.78 -1.56 16.54
C PRO A 399 -16.58 -0.25 16.61
N LEU A 400 -16.37 0.64 15.65
CA LEU A 400 -17.08 1.92 15.62
C LEU A 400 -18.54 1.75 15.18
N CYS A 401 -19.41 2.58 15.74
CA CYS A 401 -20.82 2.61 15.37
C CYS A 401 -21.01 3.19 13.97
N VAL A 402 -22.13 2.83 13.34
CA VAL A 402 -22.48 3.30 11.99
C VAL A 402 -23.84 3.98 11.99
N ASN A 403 -23.96 5.01 11.16
CA ASN A 403 -25.25 5.57 10.75
C ASN A 403 -25.64 5.04 9.36
N LYS A 404 -26.94 4.94 9.08
CA LYS A 404 -27.44 4.52 7.77
C LYS A 404 -28.49 5.48 7.25
N THR A 405 -28.30 5.90 6.02
CA THR A 405 -29.16 6.84 5.30
C THR A 405 -29.46 6.30 3.90
N ASP A 406 -30.35 6.98 3.19
CA ASP A 406 -30.69 6.67 1.81
C ASP A 406 -30.07 7.72 0.90
N GLY A 407 -29.71 7.34 -0.32
CA GLY A 407 -29.24 8.30 -1.33
C GLY A 407 -29.31 7.79 -2.75
N GLU A 408 -28.73 8.55 -3.67
CA GLU A 408 -28.75 8.29 -5.11
C GLU A 408 -27.37 8.47 -5.72
N ILE A 409 -27.01 7.55 -6.64
CA ILE A 409 -25.70 7.56 -7.30
C ILE A 409 -25.81 7.34 -8.81
N LYS A 410 -24.77 7.77 -9.53
CA LYS A 410 -24.45 7.33 -10.89
C LYS A 410 -23.03 6.75 -10.88
N ILE A 411 -22.79 5.69 -11.63
CA ILE A 411 -21.48 5.03 -11.67
C ILE A 411 -21.14 4.59 -13.10
N ALA A 412 -19.88 4.77 -13.48
CA ALA A 412 -19.38 4.29 -14.77
C ALA A 412 -19.44 2.77 -14.86
N LEU A 413 -19.68 2.25 -16.08
CA LEU A 413 -19.74 0.81 -16.33
C LEU A 413 -18.39 0.10 -16.13
N ASN A 414 -17.29 0.77 -16.47
CA ASN A 414 -15.94 0.23 -16.42
C ASN A 414 -15.06 1.05 -15.47
N PRO A 415 -14.11 0.42 -14.76
CA PRO A 415 -13.19 1.13 -13.88
C PRO A 415 -12.11 1.85 -14.69
N PHE A 416 -11.66 2.99 -14.19
CA PHE A 416 -10.55 3.75 -14.78
C PHE A 416 -9.19 3.34 -14.21
N ALA A 417 -9.17 2.69 -13.04
CA ALA A 417 -7.94 2.20 -12.41
C ALA A 417 -8.18 0.92 -11.61
N LYS A 418 -7.08 0.21 -11.30
CA LYS A 418 -7.06 -0.99 -10.47
C LYS A 418 -5.86 -0.95 -9.52
N GLY A 419 -6.13 -1.00 -8.23
CA GLY A 419 -5.13 -1.22 -7.18
C GLY A 419 -4.87 -2.70 -6.90
N SER A 420 -4.16 -3.00 -5.81
CA SER A 420 -3.87 -4.37 -5.39
C SER A 420 -5.13 -5.17 -4.99
N LEU A 421 -6.09 -4.48 -4.36
CA LEU A 421 -7.30 -5.08 -3.78
C LEU A 421 -8.61 -4.62 -4.42
N ARG A 422 -8.65 -3.44 -5.06
CA ARG A 422 -9.89 -2.78 -5.50
C ARG A 422 -9.75 -2.17 -6.90
N PHE A 423 -10.86 -2.14 -7.63
CA PHE A 423 -11.06 -1.33 -8.83
C PHE A 423 -11.61 0.04 -8.45
N ALA A 424 -11.25 1.08 -9.20
CA ALA A 424 -11.77 2.44 -9.03
C ALA A 424 -12.59 2.84 -10.26
N PHE A 425 -13.80 3.33 -10.03
CA PHE A 425 -14.75 3.76 -11.05
C PHE A 425 -15.05 5.24 -10.87
N TYR A 426 -15.23 5.96 -11.99
CA TYR A 426 -15.83 7.28 -11.94
C TYR A 426 -17.28 7.12 -11.48
N GLY A 427 -17.76 8.06 -10.67
CA GLY A 427 -19.18 8.17 -10.38
C GLY A 427 -19.56 9.54 -9.89
N GLN A 428 -20.86 9.71 -9.70
CA GLN A 428 -21.46 10.87 -9.09
C GLN A 428 -22.35 10.46 -7.93
N PHE A 429 -22.36 11.27 -6.88
CA PHE A 429 -23.17 11.07 -5.70
C PHE A 429 -24.10 12.28 -5.54
N LEU A 430 -25.40 12.04 -5.34
CA LEU A 430 -26.34 13.12 -5.07
C LEU A 430 -26.22 13.55 -3.62
N ASN A 431 -25.81 14.80 -3.39
CA ASN A 431 -25.67 15.33 -2.05
C ASN A 431 -27.01 15.89 -1.51
N ASP A 432 -26.99 16.38 -0.27
CA ASP A 432 -28.19 16.90 0.41
C ASP A 432 -28.78 18.15 -0.27
N ASP A 433 -27.94 18.96 -0.92
CA ASP A 433 -28.34 20.14 -1.69
C ASP A 433 -28.88 19.79 -3.09
N SER A 434 -29.10 18.50 -3.36
CA SER A 434 -29.67 17.98 -4.61
C SER A 434 -28.83 18.25 -5.86
N TYR A 435 -27.50 18.36 -5.72
CA TYR A 435 -26.56 18.35 -6.84
C TYR A 435 -25.66 17.11 -6.83
N PHE A 436 -25.24 16.70 -8.03
CA PHE A 436 -24.33 15.57 -8.18
C PHE A 436 -22.89 16.05 -8.01
N ILE A 437 -22.17 15.46 -7.06
CA ILE A 437 -20.74 15.67 -6.86
C ILE A 437 -19.93 14.52 -7.46
N ASP A 438 -18.77 14.84 -8.02
CA ASP A 438 -17.87 13.85 -8.59
C ASP A 438 -17.12 13.07 -7.50
N VAL A 439 -17.23 11.75 -7.58
CA VAL A 439 -16.68 10.82 -6.59
C VAL A 439 -16.00 9.65 -7.28
N VAL A 440 -15.21 8.91 -6.50
CA VAL A 440 -14.60 7.64 -6.91
C VAL A 440 -15.26 6.51 -6.15
N PHE A 441 -15.81 5.55 -6.90
CA PHE A 441 -16.35 4.31 -6.35
C PHE A 441 -15.28 3.21 -6.37
N LYS A 442 -15.04 2.56 -5.24
CA LYS A 442 -14.08 1.48 -5.08
C LYS A 442 -14.77 0.14 -4.82
N GLU A 443 -14.55 -0.82 -5.71
CA GLU A 443 -15.11 -2.18 -5.61
C GLU A 443 -13.97 -3.19 -5.39
N LEU A 444 -14.11 -4.11 -4.42
CA LEU A 444 -13.17 -5.22 -4.22
C LEU A 444 -13.02 -6.05 -5.51
N ALA A 445 -11.77 -6.29 -5.89
CA ALA A 445 -11.41 -7.03 -7.07
C ALA A 445 -11.74 -8.53 -6.95
N ASN A 446 -11.84 -9.06 -5.73
CA ASN A 446 -12.20 -10.45 -5.50
C ASN A 446 -13.66 -10.72 -5.87
N ALA A 447 -13.90 -11.74 -6.69
CA ALA A 447 -15.23 -12.17 -7.12
C ALA A 447 -15.85 -13.23 -6.19
N ASP A 448 -15.08 -13.80 -5.27
CA ASP A 448 -15.61 -14.74 -4.27
C ASP A 448 -16.52 -14.00 -3.28
N SER A 449 -17.79 -14.37 -3.24
CA SER A 449 -18.79 -13.79 -2.33
C SER A 449 -18.44 -13.95 -0.85
N LYS A 450 -17.58 -14.91 -0.49
CA LYS A 450 -17.09 -15.09 0.89
C LYS A 450 -16.02 -14.08 1.30
N ALA A 451 -15.39 -13.44 0.33
CA ALA A 451 -14.33 -12.45 0.54
C ALA A 451 -14.77 -11.04 0.12
N ASN A 452 -15.77 -10.93 -0.76
CA ASN A 452 -16.43 -9.67 -1.12
C ASN A 452 -17.69 -9.48 -0.28
N THR A 453 -17.51 -9.30 1.03
CA THR A 453 -18.60 -9.16 2.01
C THR A 453 -18.67 -7.73 2.54
N PHE A 454 -19.87 -7.26 2.92
CA PHE A 454 -20.09 -5.95 3.53
C PHE A 454 -19.11 -5.64 4.68
N ILE A 455 -18.84 -6.64 5.54
CA ILE A 455 -17.92 -6.49 6.68
C ILE A 455 -16.49 -6.10 6.27
N VAL A 456 -16.01 -6.53 5.09
CA VAL A 456 -14.67 -6.16 4.59
C VAL A 456 -14.64 -4.69 4.24
N TYR A 457 -15.69 -4.18 3.58
CA TYR A 457 -15.80 -2.75 3.29
C TYR A 457 -15.99 -1.92 4.56
N GLN A 458 -16.76 -2.43 5.52
CA GLN A 458 -16.94 -1.76 6.81
C GLN A 458 -15.62 -1.64 7.57
N GLU A 459 -14.77 -2.67 7.60
CA GLU A 459 -13.43 -2.56 8.18
C GLU A 459 -12.55 -1.54 7.45
N HIS A 460 -12.63 -1.45 6.10
CA HIS A 460 -11.92 -0.40 5.35
C HIS A 460 -12.42 1.00 5.69
N LEU A 461 -13.73 1.17 5.84
CA LEU A 461 -14.35 2.44 6.22
C LEU A 461 -13.95 2.85 7.65
N GLU A 462 -13.95 1.90 8.59
CA GLU A 462 -13.52 2.12 9.98
C GLU A 462 -12.04 2.53 10.06
N ILE A 463 -11.17 1.89 9.26
CA ILE A 463 -9.75 2.29 9.15
C ILE A 463 -9.61 3.75 8.72
N GLN A 464 -10.40 4.18 7.73
CA GLN A 464 -10.35 5.55 7.21
C GLN A 464 -10.84 6.57 8.24
N ALA A 465 -11.94 6.28 8.93
CA ALA A 465 -12.47 7.14 10.00
C ALA A 465 -11.48 7.29 11.18
N ILE A 466 -10.80 6.21 11.57
CA ILE A 466 -9.77 6.26 12.63
C ILE A 466 -8.58 7.13 12.18
N ALA A 467 -8.15 6.99 10.93
CA ALA A 467 -7.05 7.80 10.39
C ALA A 467 -7.41 9.29 10.29
N GLN A 468 -8.65 9.60 9.90
CA GLN A 468 -9.20 10.95 9.87
C GLN A 468 -9.21 11.58 11.27
N PHE A 469 -9.78 10.88 12.26
CA PHE A 469 -9.77 11.34 13.66
C PHE A 469 -8.35 11.63 14.15
N LEU A 470 -7.39 10.73 13.91
CA LEU A 470 -6.00 10.94 14.30
C LEU A 470 -5.35 12.10 13.56
N ALA A 471 -5.66 12.31 12.27
CA ALA A 471 -5.15 13.44 11.51
C ALA A 471 -5.67 14.78 12.03
N GLU A 472 -6.95 14.86 12.41
CA GLU A 472 -7.54 16.03 13.05
C GLU A 472 -6.85 16.36 14.38
N GLN A 473 -6.65 15.35 15.24
CA GLN A 473 -5.91 15.52 16.49
C GLN A 473 -4.46 15.95 16.25
N PHE A 474 -3.80 15.38 15.24
CA PHE A 474 -2.45 15.79 14.86
C PHE A 474 -2.39 17.23 14.35
N ASN A 475 -3.37 17.67 13.56
CA ASN A 475 -3.46 19.06 13.08
C ASN A 475 -3.60 20.06 14.24
N ILE A 476 -4.37 19.70 15.27
CA ILE A 476 -4.46 20.51 16.50
C ILE A 476 -3.10 20.63 17.18
N GLU A 477 -2.35 19.53 17.31
CA GLU A 477 -0.98 19.56 17.87
C GLU A 477 -0.02 20.38 17.00
N GLN A 478 -0.11 20.26 15.67
CA GLN A 478 0.67 21.07 14.75
C GLN A 478 0.39 22.57 14.93
N GLN A 479 -0.88 22.97 14.99
CA GLN A 479 -1.29 24.37 15.15
C GLN A 479 -0.74 25.00 16.44
N ARG A 480 -0.59 24.21 17.51
CA ARG A 480 -0.03 24.69 18.79
C ARG A 480 1.47 24.96 18.73
N ILE A 481 2.18 24.23 17.87
CA ILE A 481 3.66 24.18 17.87
C ILE A 481 4.25 25.00 16.72
N PHE A 482 3.60 25.00 15.56
CA PHE A 482 4.12 25.58 14.33
C PHE A 482 3.32 26.80 13.92
N ARG A 483 4.02 27.91 13.63
CA ARG A 483 3.41 29.15 13.12
C ARG A 483 2.71 28.93 11.77
N ASN A 484 3.34 28.14 10.90
CA ASN A 484 2.80 27.69 9.63
C ASN A 484 2.84 26.15 9.64
N PHE A 485 1.71 25.49 9.40
CA PHE A 485 1.64 24.04 9.31
C PHE A 485 0.84 23.62 8.08
N LEU A 486 1.12 22.41 7.59
CA LEU A 486 0.40 21.78 6.49
C LEU A 486 -0.56 20.75 7.10
N PRO A 487 -1.89 21.02 7.14
CA PRO A 487 -2.86 20.06 7.64
C PRO A 487 -2.86 18.78 6.82
N ILE A 488 -3.12 17.67 7.52
CA ILE A 488 -3.42 16.37 6.93
C ILE A 488 -4.93 16.18 6.96
N ILE A 489 -5.54 15.97 5.80
CA ILE A 489 -6.99 15.82 5.65
C ILE A 489 -7.24 14.49 4.94
N TYR A 490 -7.98 13.59 5.59
CA TYR A 490 -8.44 12.38 4.92
C TYR A 490 -9.72 12.66 4.13
N ALA A 491 -9.85 12.06 2.96
CA ALA A 491 -11.09 12.16 2.18
C ALA A 491 -12.24 11.51 2.94
N ASP A 492 -13.39 12.18 2.97
CA ASP A 492 -14.61 11.60 3.50
C ASP A 492 -14.97 10.35 2.70
N ALA A 493 -15.24 9.28 3.44
CA ALA A 493 -15.59 7.99 2.86
C ALA A 493 -16.94 7.51 3.34
N HIS A 494 -17.65 6.86 2.42
CA HIS A 494 -18.97 6.29 2.64
C HIS A 494 -19.01 4.87 2.10
N LEU A 495 -19.81 4.01 2.71
CA LEU A 495 -20.11 2.70 2.14
C LEU A 495 -21.50 2.74 1.49
N VAL A 496 -21.55 2.40 0.21
CA VAL A 496 -22.76 2.51 -0.59
C VAL A 496 -23.16 1.14 -1.13
N GLN A 497 -24.41 0.75 -0.90
CA GLN A 497 -24.98 -0.52 -1.35
C GLN A 497 -26.25 -0.27 -2.17
N GLN A 498 -26.31 -0.81 -3.39
CA GLN A 498 -27.50 -0.68 -4.24
C GLN A 498 -28.71 -1.41 -3.64
N LYS A 499 -29.87 -0.74 -3.58
CA LYS A 499 -31.11 -1.33 -3.03
C LYS A 499 -31.63 -2.49 -3.89
N LEU A 500 -31.61 -2.33 -5.21
CA LEU A 500 -32.08 -3.33 -6.16
C LEU A 500 -31.06 -4.46 -6.41
N ASN A 501 -29.78 -4.21 -6.17
CA ASN A 501 -28.72 -5.21 -6.29
C ASN A 501 -27.77 -5.18 -5.07
N PRO A 502 -28.16 -5.79 -3.93
CA PRO A 502 -27.39 -5.72 -2.69
C PRO A 502 -25.99 -6.35 -2.75
N THR A 503 -25.67 -7.09 -3.82
CA THR A 503 -24.31 -7.62 -4.06
C THR A 503 -23.33 -6.56 -4.54
N LYS A 504 -23.84 -5.41 -5.02
CA LYS A 504 -23.06 -4.25 -5.44
C LYS A 504 -22.88 -3.30 -4.27
N ILE A 505 -21.67 -3.35 -3.74
CA ILE A 505 -21.19 -2.61 -2.58
C ILE A 505 -19.93 -1.88 -3.01
N TYR A 506 -19.84 -0.60 -2.66
CA TYR A 506 -18.73 0.26 -3.01
C TYR A 506 -18.32 1.11 -1.81
N GLN A 507 -17.02 1.30 -1.63
CA GLN A 507 -16.55 2.44 -0.84
C GLN A 507 -16.51 3.66 -1.77
N VAL A 508 -17.01 4.79 -1.31
CA VAL A 508 -17.12 6.03 -2.09
C VAL A 508 -16.33 7.10 -1.38
N GLU A 509 -15.56 7.88 -2.14
CA GLU A 509 -14.79 9.01 -1.65
C GLU A 509 -14.77 10.13 -2.68
N ARG A 510 -14.46 11.35 -2.25
CA ARG A 510 -14.34 12.49 -3.16
C ARG A 510 -13.21 12.27 -4.17
N ARG A 511 -13.44 12.66 -5.42
CA ARG A 511 -12.43 12.53 -6.47
C ARG A 511 -11.32 13.57 -6.30
N MET A 512 -10.08 13.10 -6.32
CA MET A 512 -8.88 13.95 -6.38
C MET A 512 -8.39 14.06 -7.83
N HIS A 513 -8.00 15.25 -8.27
CA HIS A 513 -7.71 15.54 -9.69
C HIS A 513 -6.22 15.73 -9.99
N GLN A 514 -5.40 15.87 -8.96
CA GLN A 514 -3.98 16.14 -9.05
C GLN A 514 -3.14 14.85 -9.09
N GLU A 515 -1.82 15.01 -9.19
CA GLU A 515 -0.88 13.90 -9.20
C GLU A 515 -0.94 13.08 -7.91
N TRP A 516 -0.96 11.76 -8.07
CA TRP A 516 -1.09 10.81 -6.98
C TRP A 516 0.28 10.42 -6.43
N HIS A 517 0.43 10.53 -5.12
CA HIS A 517 1.64 10.26 -4.39
C HIS A 517 1.43 9.19 -3.31
N LYS A 518 2.52 8.48 -2.98
CA LYS A 518 2.55 7.51 -1.87
C LYS A 518 3.81 7.72 -1.06
N TRP A 519 3.68 8.25 0.14
CA TRP A 519 4.79 8.68 0.99
C TRP A 519 5.39 7.56 1.82
N ASN A 520 4.57 6.62 2.29
CA ASN A 520 5.04 5.39 2.90
C ASN A 520 4.08 4.23 2.61
N ASN A 521 4.49 3.02 2.99
CA ASN A 521 3.66 1.82 2.86
C ASN A 521 3.48 1.09 4.19
N ASN A 522 2.59 0.12 4.22
CA ASN A 522 2.28 -0.68 5.42
C ASN A 522 3.32 -1.77 5.78
N SER A 523 4.53 -1.69 5.22
CA SER A 523 5.61 -2.67 5.42
C SER A 523 7.00 -2.03 5.57
N GLY A 524 7.06 -0.74 5.88
CA GLY A 524 8.29 0.01 6.14
C GLY A 524 8.91 0.71 4.93
N GLY A 525 8.33 0.60 3.73
CA GLY A 525 8.81 1.36 2.57
C GLY A 525 8.46 2.84 2.68
N VAL A 526 9.40 3.71 2.31
CA VAL A 526 9.26 5.17 2.30
C VAL A 526 9.65 5.73 0.94
N SER A 527 8.87 6.69 0.41
CA SER A 527 9.22 7.37 -0.85
C SER A 527 10.32 8.39 -0.59
N LEU A 528 11.45 8.22 -1.27
CA LEU A 528 12.57 9.16 -1.20
C LEU A 528 12.43 10.32 -2.17
N ASN A 529 11.77 10.11 -3.31
CA ASN A 529 11.57 11.16 -4.32
C ASN A 529 10.71 12.31 -3.78
N GLU A 530 9.82 12.01 -2.84
CA GLU A 530 8.82 12.93 -2.31
C GLU A 530 8.77 12.83 -0.78
N TYR A 531 9.92 12.73 -0.12
CA TYR A 531 9.97 12.55 1.32
C TYR A 531 9.26 13.71 2.04
N SER A 532 8.33 13.38 2.94
CA SER A 532 7.60 14.37 3.75
C SER A 532 7.84 14.11 5.24
N THR A 533 8.60 15.00 5.87
CA THR A 533 8.90 14.96 7.31
C THR A 533 7.64 15.01 8.17
N ILE A 534 6.63 15.77 7.74
CA ILE A 534 5.33 15.90 8.41
C ILE A 534 4.57 14.57 8.37
N LEU A 535 4.49 13.92 7.21
CA LEU A 535 3.78 12.65 7.07
C LEU A 535 4.49 11.50 7.80
N GLN A 536 5.84 11.47 7.80
CA GLN A 536 6.57 10.50 8.62
C GLN A 536 6.38 10.77 10.12
N ALA A 537 6.37 12.04 10.54
CA ALA A 537 6.09 12.42 11.92
C ALA A 537 4.65 12.06 12.33
N PHE A 538 3.67 12.17 11.43
CA PHE A 538 2.28 11.76 11.69
C PHE A 538 2.19 10.27 12.02
N SER A 539 2.77 9.39 11.20
CA SER A 539 2.83 7.95 11.51
C SER A 539 3.51 7.68 12.87
N HIS A 540 4.63 8.34 13.16
CA HIS A 540 5.35 8.23 14.44
C HIS A 540 4.51 8.73 15.63
N TRP A 541 3.82 9.85 15.46
CA TRP A 541 2.94 10.45 16.46
C TRP A 541 1.74 9.56 16.76
N THR A 542 1.10 8.97 15.73
CA THR A 542 -0.04 8.05 15.92
C THR A 542 0.33 6.85 16.79
N TYR A 543 1.57 6.35 16.68
CA TYR A 543 2.09 5.32 17.56
C TYR A 543 2.20 5.79 19.01
N HIS A 544 2.72 7.00 19.24
CA HIS A 544 2.92 7.52 20.60
C HIS A 544 1.63 7.90 21.30
N ILE A 545 0.73 8.62 20.61
CA ILE A 545 -0.53 9.08 21.20
C ILE A 545 -1.44 7.90 21.58
N THR A 546 -1.31 6.77 20.87
CA THR A 546 -2.04 5.53 21.17
C THR A 546 -1.26 4.58 22.09
N SER A 547 -0.22 5.06 22.77
CA SER A 547 0.62 4.27 23.69
C SER A 547 1.22 3.00 23.07
N GLY A 548 1.56 3.05 21.78
CA GLY A 548 2.16 1.96 21.02
C GLY A 548 1.18 0.87 20.56
N ARG A 549 -0.13 1.07 20.77
CA ARG A 549 -1.17 0.07 20.47
C ARG A 549 -1.66 0.14 19.01
N LEU A 550 -1.50 1.28 18.34
CA LEU A 550 -1.96 1.49 16.96
C LEU A 550 -1.01 2.41 16.18
N MET A 551 -0.94 2.28 14.85
CA MET A 551 -0.15 3.17 13.99
C MET A 551 -0.80 3.31 12.62
N VAL A 552 -0.92 4.55 12.14
CA VAL A 552 -1.40 4.87 10.78
C VAL A 552 -0.22 4.86 9.82
N VAL A 553 -0.33 4.11 8.73
CA VAL A 553 0.66 3.98 7.65
C VAL A 553 -0.06 3.89 6.29
N ASP A 554 0.70 3.64 5.22
CA ASP A 554 0.19 3.65 3.84
C ASP A 554 -0.34 5.04 3.44
N LEU A 555 0.38 6.08 3.87
CA LEU A 555 0.02 7.47 3.61
C LEU A 555 0.17 7.76 2.11
N GLN A 556 -0.96 8.00 1.45
CA GLN A 556 -1.06 8.20 0.00
C GLN A 556 -2.24 9.10 -0.36
N GLY A 557 -2.15 9.79 -1.49
CA GLY A 557 -3.13 10.77 -1.93
C GLY A 557 -2.47 11.90 -2.72
N VAL A 558 -2.90 13.13 -2.50
CA VAL A 558 -2.47 14.33 -3.23
C VAL A 558 -1.84 15.33 -2.26
N LYS A 559 -0.80 16.04 -2.71
CA LYS A 559 -0.31 17.25 -2.05
C LYS A 559 -0.83 18.47 -2.81
N VAL A 560 -1.47 19.38 -2.11
CA VAL A 560 -1.82 20.73 -2.61
C VAL A 560 -1.03 21.77 -1.81
N ASP A 561 -1.03 23.03 -2.25
CA ASP A 561 -0.22 24.09 -1.65
C ASP A 561 -0.50 24.29 -0.15
N CYS A 562 -1.75 24.07 0.27
CA CYS A 562 -2.21 24.31 1.64
C CYS A 562 -2.46 23.05 2.47
N ALA A 563 -2.36 21.82 1.92
CA ALA A 563 -2.70 20.60 2.65
C ALA A 563 -2.14 19.31 2.01
N TYR A 564 -2.13 18.24 2.82
CA TYR A 564 -2.07 16.87 2.32
C TYR A 564 -3.48 16.26 2.31
N LEU A 565 -3.96 15.86 1.15
CA LEU A 565 -5.25 15.19 0.97
C LEU A 565 -5.00 13.68 0.84
N LEU A 566 -5.31 12.91 1.88
CA LEU A 566 -4.98 11.49 1.98
C LEU A 566 -6.22 10.60 1.83
N THR A 567 -6.01 9.35 1.42
CA THR A 567 -7.05 8.32 1.44
C THR A 567 -6.42 6.92 1.53
N ASP A 568 -7.25 5.89 1.71
CA ASP A 568 -6.86 4.48 1.77
C ASP A 568 -5.70 4.18 2.74
N PRO A 569 -5.79 4.59 4.02
CA PRO A 569 -4.74 4.27 4.97
C PRO A 569 -4.72 2.76 5.28
N ALA A 570 -3.62 2.33 5.89
CA ALA A 570 -3.55 1.08 6.62
C ALA A 570 -3.31 1.34 8.11
N LEU A 571 -3.85 0.47 8.96
CA LEU A 571 -3.63 0.49 10.40
C LEU A 571 -2.85 -0.74 10.82
N HIS A 572 -1.77 -0.52 11.56
CA HIS A 572 -1.21 -1.56 12.41
C HIS A 572 -1.84 -1.44 13.79
N CYS A 573 -2.26 -2.56 14.36
CA CYS A 573 -2.89 -2.62 15.68
C CYS A 573 -2.31 -3.80 16.47
N GLU A 574 -2.11 -3.62 17.78
CA GLU A 574 -1.65 -4.69 18.67
C GLU A 574 -2.58 -5.92 18.64
N ASP A 575 -3.89 -5.70 18.50
CA ASP A 575 -4.84 -6.77 18.24
C ASP A 575 -4.78 -7.16 16.76
N LEU A 576 -4.13 -8.28 16.48
CA LEU A 576 -4.01 -8.81 15.12
C LEU A 576 -5.35 -9.22 14.49
N LEU A 577 -6.41 -9.34 15.29
CA LEU A 577 -7.75 -9.66 14.78
C LEU A 577 -8.59 -8.41 14.50
N ARG A 578 -8.17 -7.22 14.96
CA ARG A 578 -8.72 -5.95 14.46
C ARG A 578 -8.33 -5.79 13.00
N PHE A 579 -9.31 -5.46 12.17
CA PHE A 579 -9.13 -5.29 10.72
C PHE A 579 -8.59 -6.54 9.99
N GLN A 580 -8.90 -7.74 10.51
CA GLN A 580 -8.34 -8.97 9.96
C GLN A 580 -8.77 -9.26 8.51
N LYS A 581 -9.92 -8.75 8.06
CA LYS A 581 -10.45 -9.03 6.72
C LYS A 581 -9.76 -8.20 5.65
N THR A 582 -9.30 -7.00 5.98
CA THR A 582 -8.53 -6.14 5.07
C THR A 582 -7.11 -6.67 4.84
N ARG A 583 -6.57 -7.43 5.80
CA ARG A 583 -5.21 -8.03 5.82
C ARG A 583 -4.06 -7.01 5.82
N THR A 584 -4.35 -5.71 5.94
CA THR A 584 -3.32 -4.65 5.97
C THR A 584 -2.67 -4.48 7.35
N ASN A 585 -3.34 -4.96 8.41
CA ASN A 585 -2.79 -4.99 9.77
C ASN A 585 -1.68 -6.04 9.92
N LEU A 586 -0.42 -5.59 9.98
CA LEU A 586 0.76 -6.41 10.27
C LEU A 586 1.19 -6.35 11.76
N GLY A 587 0.35 -5.72 12.59
CA GLY A 587 0.55 -5.52 14.03
C GLY A 587 1.89 -4.89 14.40
N ILE A 588 2.39 -5.26 15.58
CA ILE A 588 3.65 -4.76 16.13
C ILE A 588 4.83 -4.98 15.17
N LYS A 589 4.84 -6.10 14.42
CA LYS A 589 5.89 -6.35 13.43
C LYS A 589 5.86 -5.33 12.30
N GLY A 590 4.68 -4.90 11.85
CA GLY A 590 4.52 -3.81 10.88
C GLY A 590 5.00 -2.47 11.43
N MET A 591 4.62 -2.14 12.67
CA MET A 591 5.11 -0.93 13.36
C MET A 591 6.64 -0.91 13.46
N HIS A 592 7.25 -2.06 13.75
CA HIS A 592 8.71 -2.19 13.75
C HIS A 592 9.32 -2.00 12.36
N GLN A 593 8.64 -2.42 11.27
CA GLN A 593 9.14 -2.13 9.92
C GLN A 593 9.15 -0.65 9.62
N PHE A 594 8.10 0.08 10.02
CA PHE A 594 8.07 1.55 9.90
C PHE A 594 9.26 2.18 10.65
N PHE A 595 9.48 1.81 11.91
CA PHE A 595 10.58 2.39 12.69
C PHE A 595 11.98 2.02 12.23
N ARG A 596 12.16 0.99 11.41
CA ARG A 596 13.47 0.66 10.83
C ARG A 596 13.93 1.66 9.77
N THR A 597 12.99 2.26 9.06
CA THR A 597 13.26 3.20 7.97
C THR A 597 12.89 4.64 8.33
N HIS A 598 12.25 4.84 9.49
CA HIS A 598 11.89 6.15 9.98
C HIS A 598 13.11 6.89 10.54
N ILE A 599 13.34 8.09 10.01
CA ILE A 599 14.32 9.04 10.54
C ILE A 599 13.52 10.17 11.19
N CYS A 600 13.68 10.33 12.51
CA CYS A 600 13.05 11.44 13.23
C CYS A 600 13.56 12.76 12.67
N SER A 601 12.63 13.68 12.40
CA SER A 601 12.91 15.02 11.90
C SER A 601 12.71 16.08 12.99
N ASP A 602 12.99 17.34 12.67
CA ASP A 602 12.64 18.49 13.50
C ASP A 602 11.16 18.53 13.90
N VAL A 603 10.27 18.01 13.05
CA VAL A 603 8.84 17.89 13.36
C VAL A 603 8.64 16.92 14.53
N CYS A 604 9.31 15.77 14.51
CA CYS A 604 9.24 14.77 15.58
C CYS A 604 9.82 15.31 16.89
N SER A 605 10.95 16.02 16.79
CA SER A 605 11.62 16.68 17.92
C SER A 605 10.72 17.72 18.58
N LYS A 606 10.11 18.61 17.79
CA LYS A 606 9.19 19.65 18.29
C LYS A 606 7.91 19.09 18.90
N LEU A 607 7.46 17.93 18.42
CA LEU A 607 6.36 17.15 19.00
C LEU A 607 6.77 16.37 20.26
N ASN A 608 8.03 16.47 20.70
CA ASN A 608 8.60 15.71 21.81
C ASN A 608 8.44 14.19 21.67
N LEU A 609 8.51 13.68 20.44
CA LEU A 609 8.38 12.25 20.18
C LEU A 609 9.69 11.53 20.56
N PRO A 610 9.62 10.47 21.39
CA PRO A 610 10.77 9.61 21.65
C PRO A 610 11.33 9.02 20.36
N ALA A 611 12.66 9.08 20.22
CA ALA A 611 13.36 8.28 19.22
C ALA A 611 13.10 6.79 19.51
N SER A 612 12.77 6.02 18.47
CA SER A 612 12.49 4.60 18.64
C SER A 612 13.72 3.85 19.18
N LEU A 613 13.57 3.18 20.32
CA LEU A 613 14.59 2.34 20.96
C LEU A 613 15.02 1.14 20.11
N ILE A 614 14.36 0.88 18.97
CA ILE A 614 14.69 -0.25 18.07
C ILE A 614 15.94 0.07 17.24
N ALA A 615 16.23 1.36 16.98
CA ALA A 615 17.38 1.78 16.17
C ALA A 615 18.74 1.65 16.88
N SER A 616 18.77 1.50 18.21
CA SER A 616 20.02 1.51 18.99
C SER A 616 20.76 0.18 19.05
N ASN A 617 20.18 -0.92 18.55
CA ASN A 617 20.83 -2.24 18.54
C ASN A 617 21.60 -2.56 17.24
N ASP A 618 21.50 -1.74 16.19
CA ASP A 618 22.31 -1.83 14.98
C ASP A 618 23.14 -0.55 14.84
N ASN A 619 24.40 -0.58 15.31
CA ASN A 619 25.36 0.54 15.35
C ASN A 619 25.84 1.05 13.97
N LEU A 620 24.93 1.28 13.02
CA LEU A 620 25.24 1.83 11.69
C LEU A 620 24.39 3.05 11.28
N VAL A 621 23.39 3.46 12.08
CA VAL A 621 22.33 4.39 11.61
C VAL A 621 22.60 5.88 11.84
N ASN A 622 23.60 6.27 12.63
CA ASN A 622 23.84 7.68 12.99
C ASN A 622 24.64 8.50 11.94
N ARG A 623 24.55 8.17 10.64
CA ARG A 623 25.26 8.92 9.57
C ARG A 623 24.43 9.19 8.31
N PHE A 624 23.10 9.27 8.42
CA PHE A 624 22.35 9.94 7.35
C PHE A 624 22.47 11.44 7.52
N ASP A 625 23.22 12.06 6.62
CA ASP A 625 23.32 13.51 6.52
C ASP A 625 21.93 14.08 6.18
N GLU A 626 21.42 14.97 7.03
CA GLU A 626 20.15 15.68 6.82
C GLU A 626 20.11 16.34 5.43
N SER A 627 21.28 16.66 4.85
CA SER A 627 21.44 17.26 3.52
C SER A 627 20.81 16.47 2.37
N LEU A 628 20.79 15.13 2.43
CA LEU A 628 20.23 14.28 1.36
C LEU A 628 18.69 14.30 1.36
N VAL A 629 18.07 14.48 2.54
CA VAL A 629 16.62 14.49 2.76
C VAL A 629 16.05 15.92 2.75
N CYS A 630 16.86 16.93 3.11
CA CYS A 630 16.41 18.31 3.32
C CYS A 630 16.49 19.25 2.10
N ASN A 631 17.05 18.84 0.96
CA ASN A 631 17.20 19.74 -0.20
C ASN A 631 15.91 19.96 -1.04
N ALA A 632 14.73 19.58 -0.54
CA ALA A 632 13.44 19.87 -1.18
C ALA A 632 12.67 21.03 -0.50
N THR A 633 13.20 21.62 0.58
CA THR A 633 12.53 22.68 1.35
C THR A 633 13.22 24.04 1.31
N SER A 634 14.40 24.16 0.69
CA SER A 634 15.17 25.41 0.67
C SER A 634 14.55 26.52 -0.19
N GLU A 635 13.71 26.22 -1.18
CA GLU A 635 13.12 27.24 -2.06
C GLU A 635 11.89 27.97 -1.48
N ILE A 636 11.33 27.52 -0.34
CA ILE A 636 10.16 28.18 0.27
C ILE A 636 10.58 29.19 1.36
N ASN A 637 11.76 29.04 1.95
CA ASN A 637 12.18 29.84 3.11
C ASN A 637 12.85 31.19 2.77
N GLU A 638 13.20 31.47 1.50
CA GLU A 638 13.92 32.69 1.14
C GLU A 638 13.03 33.94 0.92
N ASN A 639 11.70 33.84 0.96
CA ASN A 639 10.81 34.97 0.70
C ASN A 639 10.06 35.55 1.91
N LEU A 640 10.52 35.30 3.14
CA LEU A 640 9.93 35.92 4.34
C LEU A 640 10.93 36.82 5.04
N ASP A 641 11.07 38.04 4.49
CA ASP A 641 11.76 39.16 5.10
C ASP A 641 11.17 39.44 6.50
N ILE A 642 11.95 39.13 7.53
CA ILE A 642 11.61 39.37 8.94
C ILE A 642 11.78 40.86 9.22
N LYS A 643 10.68 41.61 9.19
CA LYS A 643 10.59 42.88 9.94
C LYS A 643 9.94 42.62 11.29
N THR A 644 10.76 42.79 12.31
CA THR A 644 10.42 42.84 13.73
C THR A 644 9.41 43.95 14.02
N THR A 645 8.24 43.60 14.53
CA THR A 645 7.37 44.53 15.28
C THR A 645 6.67 43.80 16.43
N GLU A 646 7.04 44.27 17.62
CA GLU A 646 6.43 44.29 18.95
C GLU A 646 5.14 43.50 19.26
N GLU A 647 5.20 42.85 20.42
CA GLU A 647 4.13 42.22 21.19
C GLU A 647 2.87 43.10 21.29
N LYS A 648 1.77 42.67 20.68
CA LYS A 648 0.41 43.05 21.08
C LYS A 648 -0.57 41.90 20.89
N ASP A 649 -1.19 41.57 22.03
CA ASP A 649 -2.55 41.08 22.25
C ASP A 649 -3.03 39.81 21.52
N PHE A 650 -3.18 38.76 22.33
CA PHE A 650 -3.95 37.55 22.04
C PHE A 650 -5.42 37.91 21.82
N GLU A 651 -5.83 38.01 20.56
CA GLU A 651 -7.24 37.87 20.19
C GLU A 651 -7.47 36.48 19.59
N THR A 652 -8.41 35.77 20.20
CA THR A 652 -9.05 34.55 19.71
C THR A 652 -9.39 34.69 18.22
N ILE A 653 -8.73 33.88 17.38
CA ILE A 653 -9.08 33.76 15.97
C ILE A 653 -10.39 33.00 15.86
N ASP A 654 -11.31 33.60 15.11
CA ASP A 654 -12.71 33.26 14.98
C ASP A 654 -12.94 31.86 14.40
N LYS A 655 -14.09 31.28 14.75
CA LYS A 655 -14.56 29.95 14.31
C LYS A 655 -14.64 29.80 12.78
N ASP A 656 -14.67 30.92 12.07
CA ASP A 656 -14.83 31.02 10.62
C ASP A 656 -13.66 30.46 9.79
N GLN A 657 -12.45 30.30 10.35
CA GLN A 657 -11.32 29.69 9.59
C GLN A 657 -11.45 28.17 9.41
N LEU A 658 -12.24 27.48 10.24
CA LEU A 658 -12.57 26.06 10.04
C LEU A 658 -13.74 25.91 9.06
N ASP A 659 -14.72 26.82 9.10
CA ASP A 659 -15.87 26.81 8.17
C ASP A 659 -15.47 27.17 6.72
N THR A 660 -14.28 27.78 6.52
CA THR A 660 -13.73 27.99 5.17
C THR A 660 -13.16 26.71 4.54
N ILE A 661 -12.95 25.64 5.32
CA ILE A 661 -12.47 24.34 4.84
C ILE A 661 -13.65 23.46 4.37
N GLU A 662 -14.88 23.69 4.85
CA GLU A 662 -16.06 22.93 4.40
C GLU A 662 -16.58 23.38 3.01
N ASN A 663 -16.22 24.58 2.55
CA ASN A 663 -16.65 25.12 1.24
C ASN A 663 -15.60 24.94 0.13
N PHE A 664 -15.16 23.69 -0.11
CA PHE A 664 -14.34 23.34 -1.28
C PHE A 664 -15.16 23.39 -2.58
N GLU A 665 -15.44 24.60 -3.05
CA GLU A 665 -15.65 24.91 -4.46
C GLU A 665 -14.61 25.96 -4.89
N LEU A 666 -13.79 25.63 -5.88
CA LEU A 666 -12.73 26.44 -6.51
C LEU A 666 -11.37 26.53 -5.78
N CYS A 667 -10.56 25.48 -5.93
CA CYS A 667 -9.12 25.59 -6.21
C CYS A 667 -8.68 24.44 -7.13
#